data_AF-A0A6G1RNS8-F1
#
_entry.id   AF-A0A6G1RNS8-F1
#
_cell.length_a   1.000
_cell.length_b   1.000
_cell.length_c   1.000
_cell.angle_alpha   90.00
_cell.angle_beta   90.00
_cell.angle_gamma   90.00
#
_symmetry.space_group_name_H-M   'P 1'
#
loop_
_entity.id
_entity.type
_entity.pdbx_description
1 polymer ?
#
loop_
_entity_poly.entity_id
_entity_poly.type
_entity_poly.pdbx_seq_one_letter_code
_entity_poly.pdbx_strand_id
1 'polypeptide(L)'
;PCPSGPHRPARPPGPGTPRRRAPRHRRRPDDKKLCGAPRMGAHLQPLALRLLALTFPLVAKGFPDETLEKAAKSEGYCSRILRAQGTRREGYNEFSLRVEGDPEFYKPGNSYRVTLSAATPAYFRGFTLIALKEGKEGDKEEDHAGTFQIIDEEETQFMSNCPVAVTESTPRRRTRIQVFWTAPPTGTGCVILKASIVQKRIIYFQDEGSLTKKICEQDSASEGVTDKPILDCCACGTAKYRLTFYGNWSEKTHPKDFPRRTNHWSAIIGSSHSKNYILWEYGGYASEGVKQVAELGSPVKMEEEIRQQSDEVLTVIKAKAQWPAWQPLNVRAAPSAEFSVDRHRHLMSFLTMLGPSPDWNVGLSAEDLCTKDCGWVQKVVQDLIPWDAGTDSGVTYESPNKPTVPQEKIRPLTSLDHPQSPFYDPEGGSIKLVARVVIERIARKGEQCNIVPDNIDDIVADLAPEEKEEDDTPETCIYSNWSPWSACSSSTCEKGKRMRQRMLKAQLDLSVPCPDTQDFQPCMGPGCSDEDGSTCMMSDWITWSPCSVSCGMGTRSRERYVKQFPEDGSMCKVPTEETEKCIVNEECSPSSCLVTEWGEWDECSASCGTGMKRRHRMIKMTPADGSMCKAETTEAEKCMMPECHTIPCLLSPWSEWSDCSVTCGKGMRTRQRMLKSAAELGDCNEELEQAEKCMLPECPIDCELTEWSQWSECNTSCGKGHMIRTRMIKIEPQFGGIACPETVQRTKCRVRKCLRGPGMEKRRWKEAREKRRSEQAKKAIDSEQYPVCRLKPWTSWTECSTLCGGGIQERYMMVKKRSKSSQFTSCKDKKELRACNVHPC
;
A
#
# COMPACT_ATOMS: atom_id res chain seq x y z
N PRO A 1 -50.78 -31.13 21.93
CA PRO A 1 -51.42 -30.72 23.20
C PRO A 1 -50.98 -29.30 23.58
N CYS A 2 -51.96 -28.42 23.78
CA CYS A 2 -51.84 -26.99 24.10
C CYS A 2 -51.32 -26.78 25.57
N PRO A 3 -51.06 -25.54 26.07
CA PRO A 3 -51.62 -24.26 25.58
C PRO A 3 -50.79 -22.95 25.69
N SER A 4 -51.33 -21.90 25.03
CA SER A 4 -51.42 -20.45 25.40
C SER A 4 -50.23 -19.70 26.03
N GLY A 5 -49.97 -18.42 25.77
CA GLY A 5 -50.84 -17.35 25.25
C GLY A 5 -50.13 -15.96 25.26
N PRO A 6 -50.83 -14.84 24.94
CA PRO A 6 -50.23 -13.74 24.15
C PRO A 6 -50.13 -12.37 24.86
N HIS A 7 -49.53 -11.35 24.22
CA HIS A 7 -50.14 -10.00 24.06
C HIS A 7 -49.40 -9.05 23.06
N ARG A 8 -50.18 -8.11 22.49
CA ARG A 8 -49.90 -6.96 21.58
C ARG A 8 -50.86 -5.81 22.05
N PRO A 9 -50.95 -4.61 21.44
CA PRO A 9 -49.95 -3.67 20.83
C PRO A 9 -50.20 -2.17 21.24
N ALA A 10 -49.43 -1.17 20.74
CA ALA A 10 -49.89 0.23 20.56
C ALA A 10 -48.97 1.14 19.67
N ARG A 11 -49.56 2.19 19.07
CA ARG A 11 -48.99 3.39 18.39
C ARG A 11 -49.86 4.62 18.80
N PRO A 12 -49.76 5.83 18.18
CA PRO A 12 -48.76 6.91 18.23
C PRO A 12 -49.36 8.21 18.85
N PRO A 13 -48.76 9.43 18.74
CA PRO A 13 -49.09 10.37 17.63
C PRO A 13 -47.98 11.39 17.21
N GLY A 14 -48.25 12.23 16.18
CA GLY A 14 -47.49 13.47 15.83
C GLY A 14 -48.23 14.75 16.31
N PRO A 15 -48.20 15.93 15.63
CA PRO A 15 -47.46 16.38 14.43
C PRO A 15 -46.86 17.83 14.52
N GLY A 16 -46.25 18.39 13.44
CA GLY A 16 -45.98 19.84 13.33
C GLY A 16 -45.19 20.36 12.11
N THR A 17 -45.71 21.39 11.40
CA THR A 17 -45.03 22.23 10.38
C THR A 17 -45.63 23.66 10.43
N PRO A 18 -44.96 24.77 9.97
CA PRO A 18 -45.18 25.22 8.57
C PRO A 18 -44.14 26.17 7.88
N ARG A 19 -43.98 25.99 6.56
CA ARG A 19 -43.84 26.98 5.44
C ARG A 19 -43.12 28.34 5.59
N ARG A 20 -42.16 28.61 4.68
CA ARG A 20 -42.12 29.60 3.54
C ARG A 20 -40.66 29.68 2.97
N ARG A 21 -40.31 30.21 1.78
CA ARG A 21 -41.01 30.84 0.62
C ARG A 21 -40.30 30.43 -0.71
N ALA A 22 -40.34 31.24 -1.78
CA ALA A 22 -39.52 31.16 -3.03
C ALA A 22 -39.33 32.58 -3.62
N PRO A 23 -38.51 32.81 -4.69
CA PRO A 23 -39.07 32.78 -6.06
C PRO A 23 -38.14 32.28 -7.19
N ARG A 24 -38.67 32.24 -8.43
CA ARG A 24 -38.03 31.78 -9.69
C ARG A 24 -37.48 32.96 -10.51
N HIS A 25 -36.61 32.67 -11.50
CA HIS A 25 -36.72 33.31 -12.83
C HIS A 25 -36.34 32.37 -14.00
N ARG A 26 -36.90 32.64 -15.19
CA ARG A 26 -36.70 31.90 -16.46
C ARG A 26 -35.84 32.72 -17.44
N ARG A 27 -35.10 32.05 -18.35
CA ARG A 27 -35.20 32.20 -19.83
C ARG A 27 -34.30 31.19 -20.60
N ARG A 28 -34.70 30.93 -21.84
CA ARG A 28 -34.09 30.20 -22.99
C ARG A 28 -34.19 31.16 -24.21
N PRO A 29 -33.73 30.83 -25.44
CA PRO A 29 -32.57 30.05 -25.91
C PRO A 29 -31.75 30.87 -26.96
N ASP A 30 -30.86 30.26 -27.77
CA ASP A 30 -30.98 30.26 -29.25
C ASP A 30 -29.87 29.48 -30.00
N ASP A 31 -30.16 29.13 -31.26
CA ASP A 31 -29.40 28.27 -32.19
C ASP A 31 -28.24 28.97 -32.94
N LYS A 32 -27.25 28.20 -33.46
CA LYS A 32 -27.12 27.92 -34.92
C LYS A 32 -25.98 27.01 -35.39
N LYS A 33 -26.28 26.32 -36.51
CA LYS A 33 -25.41 25.54 -37.42
C LYS A 33 -24.43 26.46 -38.18
N LEU A 34 -23.33 26.00 -38.81
CA LEU A 34 -23.34 25.30 -40.12
C LEU A 34 -21.94 24.86 -40.62
N CYS A 35 -21.99 23.98 -41.61
CA CYS A 35 -20.94 23.30 -42.38
C CYS A 35 -19.81 24.16 -43.01
N GLY A 36 -18.71 23.49 -43.39
CA GLY A 36 -17.79 23.98 -44.43
C GLY A 36 -16.64 23.02 -44.77
N ALA A 37 -16.71 22.35 -45.92
CA ALA A 37 -15.54 21.76 -46.59
C ALA A 37 -15.05 22.70 -47.70
N PRO A 38 -13.79 22.58 -48.18
CA PRO A 38 -13.64 22.15 -49.58
C PRO A 38 -12.41 21.27 -49.88
N ARG A 39 -12.40 20.70 -51.10
CA ARG A 39 -11.24 20.07 -51.78
C ARG A 39 -10.70 21.01 -52.88
N MET A 40 -9.39 21.02 -53.09
CA MET A 40 -8.62 21.03 -54.39
C MET A 40 -7.12 20.86 -54.01
N GLY A 41 -6.19 20.32 -54.80
CA GLY A 41 -6.22 19.77 -56.16
C GLY A 41 -4.97 20.21 -56.96
N ALA A 42 -4.44 19.36 -57.86
CA ALA A 42 -3.35 19.64 -58.84
C ALA A 42 -1.89 19.71 -58.30
N HIS A 43 -0.81 19.30 -59.01
CA HIS A 43 -0.63 18.45 -60.21
C HIS A 43 0.88 18.09 -60.45
N LEU A 44 1.15 17.21 -61.43
CA LEU A 44 2.39 17.05 -62.26
C LEU A 44 3.52 16.06 -61.87
N GLN A 45 3.48 14.89 -62.53
CA GLN A 45 4.60 14.14 -63.16
C GLN A 45 5.11 14.90 -64.44
N PRO A 46 6.12 14.47 -65.26
CA PRO A 46 6.58 13.08 -65.57
C PRO A 46 8.08 12.83 -65.99
N LEU A 47 8.42 11.58 -66.41
CA LEU A 47 9.46 11.16 -67.42
C LEU A 47 10.98 11.27 -67.03
N ALA A 48 11.95 10.45 -67.49
CA ALA A 48 11.99 9.36 -68.50
C ALA A 48 13.18 8.34 -68.38
N LEU A 49 12.97 7.12 -68.91
CA LEU A 49 13.84 6.21 -69.73
C LEU A 49 15.32 5.81 -69.38
N ARG A 50 15.52 4.47 -69.27
CA ARG A 50 16.46 3.55 -70.01
C ARG A 50 18.01 3.77 -69.91
N LEU A 51 18.94 2.89 -70.34
CA LEU A 51 19.01 1.59 -71.06
C LEU A 51 20.05 0.67 -70.31
N LEU A 52 19.84 -0.64 -70.09
CA LEU A 52 20.04 -1.81 -70.99
C LEU A 52 21.51 -2.29 -71.16
N ALA A 53 21.84 -3.49 -70.67
CA ALA A 53 22.95 -4.33 -71.13
C ALA A 53 22.65 -5.83 -70.91
N LEU A 54 23.01 -6.68 -71.87
CA LEU A 54 22.81 -8.14 -71.89
C LEU A 54 24.14 -8.87 -71.67
N THR A 55 24.14 -10.04 -71.01
CA THR A 55 24.67 -11.33 -71.56
C THR A 55 24.58 -12.50 -70.55
N PHE A 56 24.03 -13.62 -71.00
CA PHE A 56 24.23 -15.01 -70.50
C PHE A 56 25.48 -15.62 -71.22
N PRO A 57 25.91 -16.90 -71.04
CA PRO A 57 25.31 -18.02 -70.28
C PRO A 57 26.28 -18.89 -69.42
N LEU A 58 25.73 -19.83 -68.64
CA LEU A 58 26.08 -21.26 -68.74
C LEU A 58 24.96 -22.14 -68.14
N VAL A 59 25.01 -23.46 -68.41
CA VAL A 59 23.82 -24.29 -68.70
C VAL A 59 23.85 -25.63 -67.95
N ALA A 60 22.65 -26.25 -67.81
CA ALA A 60 22.38 -27.68 -67.52
C ALA A 60 22.52 -28.17 -66.05
N LYS A 61 21.77 -29.21 -65.61
CA LYS A 61 20.41 -29.72 -65.97
C LYS A 61 20.02 -30.85 -65.00
N GLY A 62 18.71 -31.07 -64.84
CA GLY A 62 18.10 -32.30 -64.32
C GLY A 62 17.66 -32.20 -62.86
N PHE A 63 16.56 -32.79 -62.42
CA PHE A 63 15.43 -33.51 -63.05
C PHE A 63 14.36 -33.64 -61.90
N PRO A 64 13.19 -34.30 -62.03
CA PRO A 64 11.96 -33.65 -61.57
C PRO A 64 11.25 -34.33 -60.38
N ASP A 65 10.28 -33.58 -59.84
CA ASP A 65 8.95 -34.02 -59.37
C ASP A 65 8.81 -35.38 -58.67
N GLU A 66 8.45 -35.32 -57.37
CA GLU A 66 7.32 -36.11 -56.92
C GLU A 66 6.49 -35.31 -55.90
N THR A 67 5.19 -35.21 -56.14
CA THR A 67 4.23 -34.52 -55.28
C THR A 67 3.52 -35.52 -54.37
N LEU A 68 3.66 -35.39 -53.05
CA LEU A 68 2.80 -36.12 -52.11
C LEU A 68 2.20 -35.22 -51.01
N GLU A 69 0.89 -35.07 -51.16
CA GLU A 69 -0.18 -34.65 -50.25
C GLU A 69 0.10 -34.17 -48.81
N LYS A 70 -0.34 -32.93 -48.56
CA LYS A 70 -1.12 -32.45 -47.40
C LYS A 70 -1.00 -33.22 -46.06
N ALA A 71 -0.33 -32.59 -45.10
CA ALA A 71 -0.77 -32.59 -43.71
C ALA A 71 -1.01 -31.16 -43.24
N ALA A 72 -2.26 -30.79 -42.96
CA ALA A 72 -2.58 -29.52 -42.34
C ALA A 72 -2.40 -29.63 -40.82
N LYS A 73 -1.39 -28.95 -40.27
CA LYS A 73 -1.31 -28.58 -38.85
C LYS A 73 -0.84 -27.14 -38.76
N SER A 74 -1.48 -26.37 -37.90
CA SER A 74 -1.12 -24.98 -37.58
C SER A 74 0.29 -24.92 -36.99
N GLU A 75 1.23 -24.26 -37.67
CA GLU A 75 2.54 -23.96 -37.09
C GLU A 75 2.39 -22.87 -36.02
N GLY A 76 2.94 -23.12 -34.83
CA GLY A 76 2.82 -22.25 -33.66
C GLY A 76 3.62 -20.96 -33.80
N TYR A 77 3.03 -19.87 -33.33
CA TYR A 77 3.62 -18.54 -33.32
C TYR A 77 4.81 -18.53 -32.35
N CYS A 78 6.03 -18.28 -32.84
CA CYS A 78 7.29 -18.33 -32.08
C CYS A 78 7.86 -19.73 -31.72
N SER A 79 7.15 -20.86 -31.96
CA SER A 79 7.59 -22.23 -31.62
C SER A 79 8.85 -22.75 -32.35
N ARG A 80 9.46 -21.92 -33.21
CA ARG A 80 10.65 -22.24 -34.04
C ARG A 80 11.96 -21.64 -33.51
N ILE A 81 12.01 -21.21 -32.25
CA ILE A 81 13.27 -20.92 -31.55
C ILE A 81 13.97 -22.26 -31.19
N LEU A 82 14.46 -22.93 -32.24
CA LEU A 82 15.52 -23.94 -32.28
C LEU A 82 15.61 -24.93 -31.10
N ARG A 83 14.77 -25.99 -31.14
CA ARG A 83 15.05 -27.25 -30.43
C ARG A 83 16.41 -27.81 -30.88
N ALA A 84 17.42 -27.72 -30.03
CA ALA A 84 18.79 -28.11 -30.37
C ALA A 84 19.12 -29.56 -29.98
N GLN A 85 19.64 -30.34 -30.92
CA GLN A 85 20.32 -31.61 -30.63
C GLN A 85 21.81 -31.35 -30.37
N GLY A 86 22.27 -31.57 -29.13
CA GLY A 86 23.70 -31.50 -28.81
C GLY A 86 23.98 -31.69 -27.32
N THR A 87 24.72 -32.74 -26.96
CA THR A 87 25.14 -33.01 -25.57
C THR A 87 26.25 -32.05 -25.13
N ARG A 88 25.99 -31.22 -24.11
CA ARG A 88 26.95 -30.26 -23.55
C ARG A 88 27.94 -30.96 -22.58
N ARG A 89 29.17 -30.43 -22.47
CA ARG A 89 30.09 -30.71 -21.35
C ARG A 89 29.85 -29.68 -20.24
N GLU A 90 29.84 -30.14 -18.99
CA GLU A 90 29.54 -29.31 -17.81
C GLU A 90 30.53 -28.15 -17.59
N GLY A 91 30.08 -27.06 -16.94
CA GLY A 91 30.97 -26.19 -16.16
C GLY A 91 31.44 -24.82 -16.71
N TYR A 92 30.70 -24.10 -17.57
CA TYR A 92 31.11 -22.76 -18.04
C TYR A 92 30.08 -21.63 -17.80
N ASN A 93 30.45 -20.69 -16.93
CA ASN A 93 29.73 -19.44 -16.60
C ASN A 93 30.18 -18.24 -17.46
N GLU A 94 30.56 -18.46 -18.72
CA GLU A 94 31.18 -17.44 -19.58
C GLU A 94 30.21 -16.37 -20.11
N PHE A 95 28.89 -16.58 -19.98
CA PHE A 95 27.84 -15.62 -20.36
C PHE A 95 26.88 -15.37 -19.21
N SER A 96 26.35 -14.15 -19.07
CA SER A 96 25.34 -13.84 -18.06
C SER A 96 24.26 -12.89 -18.58
N LEU A 97 23.00 -13.18 -18.26
CA LEU A 97 21.85 -12.30 -18.38
C LEU A 97 21.57 -11.68 -17.01
N ARG A 98 21.53 -10.35 -16.92
CA ARG A 98 21.26 -9.62 -15.68
C ARG A 98 20.23 -8.51 -15.91
N VAL A 99 19.43 -8.24 -14.90
CA VAL A 99 18.60 -7.04 -14.82
C VAL A 99 19.35 -6.00 -14.00
N GLU A 100 19.39 -4.74 -14.44
CA GLU A 100 20.05 -3.66 -13.72
C GLU A 100 19.40 -3.45 -12.34
N GLY A 101 20.22 -3.37 -11.28
CA GLY A 101 19.79 -3.41 -9.87
C GLY A 101 19.52 -4.81 -9.30
N ASP A 102 19.64 -5.86 -10.13
CA ASP A 102 19.35 -7.28 -9.83
C ASP A 102 18.09 -7.58 -8.98
N PRO A 103 16.94 -6.91 -9.23
CA PRO A 103 15.76 -6.99 -8.39
C PRO A 103 15.22 -8.42 -8.24
N GLU A 104 14.77 -8.76 -7.02
CA GLU A 104 14.04 -10.00 -6.73
C GLU A 104 12.61 -9.98 -7.31
N PHE A 105 11.99 -8.80 -7.30
CA PHE A 105 10.60 -8.58 -7.73
C PHE A 105 10.49 -7.45 -8.75
N TYR A 106 9.54 -7.55 -9.68
CA TYR A 106 9.17 -6.49 -10.60
C TYR A 106 7.94 -5.72 -10.08
N LYS A 107 7.99 -4.39 -10.22
CA LYS A 107 6.82 -3.52 -10.08
C LYS A 107 6.06 -3.50 -11.43
N PRO A 108 4.78 -3.88 -11.47
CA PRO A 108 4.00 -3.90 -12.72
C PRO A 108 4.05 -2.57 -13.48
N GLY A 109 4.32 -2.62 -14.79
CA GLY A 109 4.46 -1.44 -15.64
C GLY A 109 5.79 -0.68 -15.57
N ASN A 110 6.68 -0.97 -14.59
CA ASN A 110 8.01 -0.35 -14.57
C ASN A 110 8.93 -0.90 -15.67
N SER A 111 9.87 -0.08 -16.14
CA SER A 111 10.83 -0.47 -17.17
C SER A 111 12.23 -0.71 -16.58
N TYR A 112 12.76 -1.90 -16.84
CA TYR A 112 14.03 -2.39 -16.34
C TYR A 112 15.04 -2.52 -17.47
N ARG A 113 16.32 -2.25 -17.20
CA ARG A 113 17.37 -2.47 -18.20
C ARG A 113 17.89 -3.90 -18.10
N VAL A 114 17.73 -4.66 -19.18
CA VAL A 114 18.23 -6.04 -19.30
C VAL A 114 19.55 -6.02 -20.05
N THR A 115 20.59 -6.61 -19.46
CA THR A 115 21.94 -6.67 -20.01
C THR A 115 22.36 -8.11 -20.20
N LEU A 116 22.75 -8.48 -21.42
CA LEU A 116 23.37 -9.76 -21.73
C LEU A 116 24.86 -9.53 -21.98
N SER A 117 25.73 -10.25 -21.27
CA SER A 117 27.19 -10.07 -21.31
C SER A 117 27.96 -11.38 -21.47
N ALA A 118 29.20 -11.26 -21.96
CA ALA A 118 30.20 -12.32 -22.07
C ALA A 118 31.47 -11.92 -21.31
N ALA A 119 32.05 -12.86 -20.56
CA ALA A 119 33.31 -12.66 -19.86
C ALA A 119 34.51 -12.77 -20.82
N THR A 120 35.36 -11.75 -20.88
CA THR A 120 36.59 -11.74 -21.70
C THR A 120 37.44 -13.00 -21.41
N PRO A 121 37.86 -13.79 -22.42
CA PRO A 121 37.91 -13.49 -23.85
C PRO A 121 36.71 -13.96 -24.69
N ALA A 122 35.62 -14.43 -24.07
CA ALA A 122 34.42 -14.87 -24.78
C ALA A 122 33.68 -13.72 -25.49
N TYR A 123 33.00 -14.05 -26.58
CA TYR A 123 32.12 -13.15 -27.33
C TYR A 123 30.94 -13.94 -27.89
N PHE A 124 29.87 -13.26 -28.28
CA PHE A 124 28.77 -13.80 -29.08
C PHE A 124 28.66 -13.08 -30.43
N ARG A 125 27.96 -13.69 -31.39
CA ARG A 125 27.72 -13.15 -32.74
C ARG A 125 26.25 -12.91 -33.03
N GLY A 126 25.40 -13.79 -32.51
CA GLY A 126 23.97 -13.62 -32.49
C GLY A 126 23.39 -14.01 -31.13
N PHE A 127 22.17 -13.57 -30.87
CA PHE A 127 21.43 -13.86 -29.66
C PHE A 127 19.92 -13.81 -29.91
N THR A 128 19.15 -14.36 -28.98
CA THR A 128 17.70 -14.20 -28.93
C THR A 128 17.29 -14.01 -27.48
N LEU A 129 16.55 -12.94 -27.19
CA LEU A 129 16.07 -12.60 -25.86
C LEU A 129 14.54 -12.58 -25.85
N ILE A 130 13.95 -13.32 -24.92
CA ILE A 130 12.49 -13.47 -24.74
C ILE A 130 12.10 -13.33 -23.27
N ALA A 131 10.83 -12.99 -23.03
CA ALA A 131 10.22 -12.88 -21.71
C ALA A 131 8.94 -13.71 -21.68
N LEU A 132 8.92 -14.77 -20.86
CA LEU A 132 7.83 -15.75 -20.78
C LEU A 132 7.18 -15.75 -19.40
N LYS A 133 5.87 -16.02 -19.34
CA LYS A 133 5.18 -16.31 -18.07
C LYS A 133 5.70 -17.63 -17.50
N GLU A 134 5.76 -17.74 -16.17
CA GLU A 134 6.18 -18.97 -15.51
C GLU A 134 5.31 -20.18 -15.95
N GLY A 135 5.97 -21.30 -16.22
CA GLY A 135 5.32 -22.54 -16.69
C GLY A 135 4.86 -22.52 -18.15
N LYS A 136 5.28 -21.54 -18.98
CA LYS A 136 4.96 -21.49 -20.42
C LYS A 136 6.17 -21.77 -21.31
N GLU A 137 5.90 -22.39 -22.47
CA GLU A 137 6.93 -22.77 -23.45
C GLU A 137 7.16 -21.73 -24.56
N GLY A 138 6.25 -20.76 -24.74
CA GLY A 138 6.39 -19.68 -25.72
C GLY A 138 5.83 -19.98 -27.12
N ASP A 139 4.98 -21.01 -27.26
CA ASP A 139 4.35 -21.42 -28.52
C ASP A 139 3.21 -20.49 -28.98
N LYS A 140 2.85 -19.50 -28.16
CA LYS A 140 1.80 -18.51 -28.42
C LYS A 140 2.19 -17.10 -27.99
N GLU A 141 1.56 -16.10 -28.61
CA GLU A 141 1.70 -14.69 -28.22
C GLU A 141 1.27 -14.44 -26.76
N GLU A 142 0.23 -15.12 -26.29
CA GLU A 142 -0.30 -15.01 -24.91
C GLU A 142 0.63 -15.57 -23.81
N ASP A 143 1.64 -16.36 -24.17
CA ASP A 143 2.63 -16.93 -23.25
C ASP A 143 3.74 -15.94 -22.88
N HIS A 144 3.90 -14.86 -23.68
CA HIS A 144 4.91 -13.83 -23.47
C HIS A 144 4.45 -12.79 -22.46
N ALA A 145 5.39 -12.14 -21.76
CA ALA A 145 5.08 -11.18 -20.69
C ALA A 145 6.00 -9.95 -20.67
N GLY A 146 5.38 -8.77 -20.56
CA GLY A 146 6.06 -7.49 -20.69
C GLY A 146 6.39 -7.16 -22.15
N THR A 147 7.03 -6.01 -22.37
CA THR A 147 7.40 -5.53 -23.71
C THR A 147 8.85 -5.08 -23.72
N PHE A 148 9.62 -5.50 -24.73
CA PHE A 148 10.98 -4.99 -24.92
C PHE A 148 10.98 -3.66 -25.68
N GLN A 149 11.97 -2.81 -25.39
CA GLN A 149 12.29 -1.62 -26.17
C GLN A 149 13.79 -1.64 -26.49
N ILE A 150 14.13 -1.36 -27.74
CA ILE A 150 15.51 -1.34 -28.23
C ILE A 150 16.20 -0.07 -27.73
N ILE A 151 17.43 -0.21 -27.24
CA ILE A 151 18.29 0.93 -26.85
C ILE A 151 19.25 1.29 -27.99
N ASP A 152 19.75 0.28 -28.70
CA ASP A 152 20.71 0.41 -29.78
C ASP A 152 20.20 -0.35 -31.02
N GLU A 153 19.70 0.40 -32.00
CA GLU A 153 19.20 -0.12 -33.28
C GLU A 153 20.34 -0.53 -34.23
N GLU A 154 21.58 -0.04 -34.01
CA GLU A 154 22.74 -0.48 -34.78
C GLU A 154 23.22 -1.87 -34.33
N GLU A 155 22.93 -2.28 -33.09
CA GLU A 155 23.29 -3.60 -32.55
C GLU A 155 22.13 -4.60 -32.43
N THR A 156 20.90 -4.14 -32.20
CA THR A 156 19.75 -5.00 -31.84
C THR A 156 18.48 -4.67 -32.63
N GLN A 157 17.65 -5.67 -32.91
CA GLN A 157 16.39 -5.53 -33.64
C GLN A 157 15.32 -6.53 -33.14
N PHE A 158 14.04 -6.28 -33.42
CA PHE A 158 12.99 -7.26 -33.19
C PHE A 158 13.05 -8.39 -34.25
N MET A 159 12.77 -9.61 -33.83
CA MET A 159 12.86 -10.78 -34.72
C MET A 159 11.67 -10.81 -35.70
N SER A 160 11.95 -10.82 -37.00
CA SER A 160 10.92 -10.64 -38.05
C SER A 160 9.82 -11.72 -38.07
N ASN A 161 10.12 -12.93 -37.57
CA ASN A 161 9.19 -14.05 -37.42
C ASN A 161 8.68 -14.25 -35.98
N CYS A 162 9.04 -13.38 -35.03
CA CYS A 162 8.45 -13.32 -33.69
C CYS A 162 8.68 -11.91 -33.10
N PRO A 163 7.76 -10.94 -33.34
CA PRO A 163 7.98 -9.53 -33.02
C PRO A 163 8.21 -9.22 -31.53
N VAL A 164 7.86 -10.15 -30.64
CA VAL A 164 8.07 -10.06 -29.18
C VAL A 164 9.47 -10.49 -28.72
N ALA A 165 10.29 -11.04 -29.62
CA ALA A 165 11.67 -11.45 -29.34
C ALA A 165 12.69 -10.43 -29.88
N VAL A 166 13.78 -10.19 -29.14
CA VAL A 166 14.89 -9.33 -29.59
C VAL A 166 16.07 -10.18 -30.04
N THR A 167 16.72 -9.78 -31.14
CA THR A 167 17.86 -10.46 -31.77
C THR A 167 18.89 -9.46 -32.29
N GLU A 168 20.01 -9.90 -32.85
CA GLU A 168 21.02 -9.02 -33.43
C GLU A 168 20.56 -8.33 -34.73
N SER A 169 20.94 -7.07 -34.91
CA SER A 169 20.81 -6.35 -36.19
C SER A 169 21.77 -6.91 -37.25
N THR A 170 22.98 -7.26 -36.81
CA THR A 170 24.12 -7.65 -37.65
C THR A 170 24.99 -8.72 -36.96
N PRO A 171 25.59 -9.69 -37.69
CA PRO A 171 26.33 -10.81 -37.11
C PRO A 171 27.79 -10.46 -36.71
N ARG A 172 27.97 -9.33 -36.00
CA ARG A 172 29.27 -8.85 -35.48
C ARG A 172 29.62 -9.50 -34.15
N ARG A 173 30.90 -9.53 -33.78
CA ARG A 173 31.34 -10.01 -32.45
C ARG A 173 30.98 -8.97 -31.40
N ARG A 174 30.30 -9.39 -30.33
CA ARG A 174 29.88 -8.56 -29.19
C ARG A 174 30.25 -9.23 -27.86
N THR A 175 30.47 -8.42 -26.84
CA THR A 175 30.68 -8.86 -25.44
C THR A 175 29.55 -8.40 -24.52
N ARG A 176 28.69 -7.48 -24.96
CA ARG A 176 27.57 -6.93 -24.20
C ARG A 176 26.49 -6.42 -25.14
N ILE A 177 25.21 -6.59 -24.82
CA ILE A 177 24.08 -5.85 -25.39
C ILE A 177 23.16 -5.38 -24.25
N GLN A 178 22.35 -4.35 -24.51
CA GLN A 178 21.37 -3.83 -23.55
C GLN A 178 20.04 -3.54 -24.24
N VAL A 179 18.94 -3.86 -23.56
CA VAL A 179 17.57 -3.48 -23.96
C VAL A 179 16.80 -3.01 -22.73
N PHE A 180 15.69 -2.30 -22.91
CA PHE A 180 14.71 -2.14 -21.85
C PHE A 180 13.65 -3.24 -21.94
N TRP A 181 13.15 -3.68 -20.79
CA TRP A 181 11.99 -4.56 -20.64
C TRP A 181 11.00 -3.88 -19.71
N THR A 182 9.83 -3.52 -20.23
CA THR A 182 8.71 -3.01 -19.45
C THR A 182 7.93 -4.18 -18.88
N ALA A 183 7.81 -4.26 -17.57
CA ALA A 183 7.13 -5.32 -16.86
C ALA A 183 5.62 -5.37 -17.18
N PRO A 184 4.99 -6.55 -17.19
CA PRO A 184 3.57 -6.70 -17.48
C PRO A 184 2.67 -6.05 -16.40
N PRO A 185 1.35 -5.90 -16.68
CA PRO A 185 0.37 -5.47 -15.69
C PRO A 185 0.22 -6.44 -14.50
N THR A 186 -0.47 -5.98 -13.45
CA THR A 186 -0.76 -6.76 -12.25
C THR A 186 -1.51 -8.06 -12.54
N GLY A 187 -1.27 -9.08 -11.72
CA GLY A 187 -1.85 -10.42 -11.87
C GLY A 187 -1.19 -11.29 -12.94
N THR A 188 0.03 -10.96 -13.37
CA THR A 188 0.78 -11.76 -14.36
C THR A 188 1.66 -12.83 -13.70
N GLY A 189 1.98 -12.68 -12.41
CA GLY A 189 2.73 -13.67 -11.64
C GLY A 189 4.25 -13.53 -11.84
N CYS A 190 4.97 -14.63 -12.08
CA CYS A 190 6.41 -14.56 -12.34
C CYS A 190 6.72 -14.59 -13.84
N VAL A 191 7.72 -13.80 -14.23
CA VAL A 191 8.27 -13.75 -15.59
C VAL A 191 9.68 -14.32 -15.60
N ILE A 192 9.97 -15.10 -16.64
CA ILE A 192 11.27 -15.70 -16.88
C ILE A 192 11.86 -15.04 -18.14
N LEU A 193 12.90 -14.24 -17.92
CA LEU A 193 13.74 -13.71 -19.00
C LEU A 193 14.73 -14.81 -19.41
N LYS A 194 14.73 -15.18 -20.70
CA LYS A 194 15.62 -16.20 -21.26
C LYS A 194 16.45 -15.63 -22.42
N ALA A 195 17.76 -15.85 -22.37
CA ALA A 195 18.67 -15.49 -23.45
C ALA A 195 19.30 -16.75 -24.09
N SER A 196 19.15 -16.86 -25.42
CA SER A 196 19.91 -17.79 -26.25
C SER A 196 21.10 -17.09 -26.90
N ILE A 197 22.25 -17.77 -26.99
CA ILE A 197 23.49 -17.22 -27.56
C ILE A 197 24.03 -18.09 -28.70
N VAL A 198 24.55 -17.42 -29.74
CA VAL A 198 25.23 -18.03 -30.90
C VAL A 198 26.66 -17.45 -31.02
N GLN A 199 27.68 -18.26 -30.74
CA GLN A 199 29.10 -17.85 -30.79
C GLN A 199 29.81 -18.23 -32.11
N LYS A 200 29.53 -19.43 -32.63
CA LYS A 200 30.04 -20.00 -33.90
C LYS A 200 28.90 -20.79 -34.58
N ARG A 201 29.09 -21.21 -35.83
CA ARG A 201 28.03 -21.77 -36.73
C ARG A 201 27.21 -22.98 -36.21
N ILE A 202 27.52 -23.60 -35.06
CA ILE A 202 26.90 -24.88 -34.63
C ILE A 202 26.79 -25.03 -33.08
N ILE A 203 26.64 -23.96 -32.29
CA ILE A 203 26.33 -24.11 -30.85
C ILE A 203 25.26 -23.11 -30.42
N TYR A 204 24.17 -23.65 -29.88
CA TYR A 204 23.04 -22.96 -29.26
C TYR A 204 23.05 -23.30 -27.76
N PHE A 205 22.84 -22.30 -26.91
CA PHE A 205 22.60 -22.52 -25.47
C PHE A 205 21.20 -22.05 -25.12
N GLN A 206 20.42 -22.92 -24.47
CA GLN A 206 19.21 -22.54 -23.75
C GLN A 206 19.10 -23.38 -22.46
N ASP A 207 18.68 -22.71 -21.39
CA ASP A 207 18.23 -23.24 -20.09
C ASP A 207 19.22 -24.10 -19.29
N GLU A 208 20.07 -23.43 -18.49
CA GLU A 208 19.94 -23.36 -17.02
C GLU A 208 21.06 -22.49 -16.42
N GLY A 209 20.77 -21.78 -15.32
CA GLY A 209 21.74 -20.91 -14.63
C GLY A 209 21.85 -19.48 -15.20
N SER A 210 23.06 -19.03 -15.53
CA SER A 210 23.36 -17.59 -15.73
C SER A 210 22.70 -16.91 -16.94
N LEU A 211 22.06 -17.65 -17.85
CA LEU A 211 21.34 -17.10 -19.02
C LEU A 211 19.82 -16.96 -18.81
N THR A 212 19.33 -17.29 -17.62
CA THR A 212 17.92 -17.23 -17.26
C THR A 212 17.75 -16.43 -15.96
N LYS A 213 16.89 -15.39 -15.96
CA LYS A 213 16.50 -14.66 -14.75
C LYS A 213 14.99 -14.79 -14.56
N LYS A 214 14.58 -15.44 -13.47
CA LYS A 214 13.22 -15.39 -12.95
C LYS A 214 13.07 -14.11 -12.11
N ILE A 215 11.95 -13.42 -12.28
CA ILE A 215 11.57 -12.25 -11.49
C ILE A 215 10.05 -12.28 -11.28
N CYS A 216 9.60 -12.10 -10.04
CA CYS A 216 8.17 -12.24 -9.69
C CYS A 216 7.50 -10.89 -9.49
N GLU A 217 6.18 -10.82 -9.69
CA GLU A 217 5.39 -9.64 -9.32
C GLU A 217 5.59 -9.30 -7.84
N GLN A 218 5.82 -8.01 -7.54
CA GLN A 218 5.96 -7.57 -6.15
C GLN A 218 4.59 -7.59 -5.44
N ASP A 219 4.43 -8.47 -4.46
CA ASP A 219 3.24 -8.49 -3.60
C ASP A 219 3.05 -7.13 -2.91
N SER A 220 1.84 -6.57 -2.99
CA SER A 220 1.47 -5.31 -2.32
C SER A 220 1.45 -5.40 -0.78
N ALA A 221 1.67 -6.59 -0.23
CA ALA A 221 1.97 -6.80 1.19
C ALA A 221 3.43 -6.45 1.57
N SER A 222 4.29 -6.17 0.59
CA SER A 222 5.69 -5.75 0.77
C SER A 222 5.93 -4.24 0.57
N GLU A 223 4.90 -3.41 0.80
CA GLU A 223 5.07 -1.94 0.93
C GLU A 223 5.78 -1.56 2.23
N GLY A 224 7.05 -1.97 2.35
CA GLY A 224 7.97 -1.60 3.41
C GLY A 224 9.10 -0.71 2.88
N VAL A 225 8.97 0.59 3.14
CA VAL A 225 10.00 1.64 3.00
C VAL A 225 10.25 2.18 1.56
N THR A 226 10.19 3.52 1.45
CA THR A 226 10.68 4.39 0.35
C THR A 226 10.28 4.07 -1.10
N ASP A 227 8.99 4.21 -1.44
CA ASP A 227 8.58 4.63 -2.80
C ASP A 227 7.16 5.25 -2.85
N LYS A 228 6.73 5.91 -1.77
CA LYS A 228 5.54 6.78 -1.80
C LYS A 228 5.97 8.14 -2.34
N PRO A 229 5.37 8.66 -3.43
CA PRO A 229 5.69 10.01 -3.88
C PRO A 229 5.29 11.02 -2.80
N ILE A 230 6.29 11.71 -2.24
CA ILE A 230 6.11 12.67 -1.14
C ILE A 230 5.21 13.80 -1.65
N LEU A 231 3.96 13.79 -1.20
CA LEU A 231 2.94 14.72 -1.62
C LEU A 231 3.08 16.02 -0.81
N ASP A 232 2.83 17.17 -1.44
CA ASP A 232 2.94 18.45 -0.75
C ASP A 232 1.87 18.54 0.36
N CYS A 233 2.32 18.56 1.63
CA CYS A 233 1.42 18.45 2.77
C CYS A 233 0.40 19.59 2.82
N CYS A 234 -0.88 19.24 3.01
CA CYS A 234 -1.98 20.19 3.14
C CYS A 234 -2.51 20.35 4.58
N ALA A 235 -1.97 19.61 5.56
CA ALA A 235 -2.39 19.72 6.95
C ALA A 235 -2.07 21.10 7.57
N CYS A 236 -2.87 21.49 8.56
CA CYS A 236 -2.78 22.78 9.23
C CYS A 236 -2.38 22.63 10.70
N GLY A 237 -1.90 23.74 11.28
CA GLY A 237 -1.33 23.76 12.62
C GLY A 237 -0.07 22.90 12.73
N THR A 238 0.15 22.34 13.91
CA THR A 238 1.23 21.41 14.22
C THR A 238 0.71 20.21 14.98
N ALA A 239 1.39 19.07 14.87
CA ALA A 239 1.12 17.88 15.66
C ALA A 239 2.36 17.48 16.46
N LYS A 240 2.14 16.98 17.67
CA LYS A 240 3.17 16.43 18.55
C LYS A 240 3.00 14.92 18.63
N TYR A 241 4.10 14.21 18.50
CA TYR A 241 4.17 12.76 18.48
C TYR A 241 5.11 12.23 19.56
N ARG A 242 4.88 10.98 19.97
CA ARG A 242 5.79 10.19 20.77
C ARG A 242 6.29 9.00 19.93
N LEU A 243 7.57 9.00 19.62
CA LEU A 243 8.29 7.83 19.12
C LEU A 243 8.61 6.92 20.29
N THR A 244 8.33 5.62 20.18
CA THR A 244 8.71 4.59 21.15
C THR A 244 9.36 3.43 20.41
N PHE A 245 10.58 3.05 20.82
CA PHE A 245 11.36 2.01 20.16
C PHE A 245 11.43 0.74 21.01
N TYR A 246 10.98 -0.37 20.43
CA TYR A 246 10.96 -1.70 21.02
C TYR A 246 12.02 -2.57 20.34
N GLY A 247 13.17 -2.75 20.97
CA GLY A 247 14.17 -3.73 20.53
C GLY A 247 13.64 -5.15 20.72
N ASN A 248 13.55 -5.93 19.65
CA ASN A 248 13.16 -7.35 19.64
C ASN A 248 14.36 -8.31 19.42
N TRP A 249 15.55 -7.76 19.18
CA TRP A 249 16.81 -8.49 19.06
C TRP A 249 17.29 -9.02 20.42
N SER A 250 17.26 -10.34 20.57
CA SER A 250 17.62 -11.06 21.80
C SER A 250 18.17 -12.45 21.42
N GLU A 251 18.89 -13.10 22.32
CA GLU A 251 19.40 -14.46 22.12
C GLU A 251 18.27 -15.46 21.76
N LYS A 252 17.08 -15.28 22.31
CA LYS A 252 15.92 -16.16 22.04
C LYS A 252 15.34 -15.96 20.62
N THR A 253 15.39 -14.73 20.09
CA THR A 253 14.84 -14.40 18.77
C THR A 253 15.88 -14.59 17.65
N HIS A 254 17.15 -14.31 17.95
CA HIS A 254 18.28 -14.31 17.04
C HIS A 254 19.47 -15.05 17.68
N PRO A 255 19.44 -16.39 17.78
CA PRO A 255 20.42 -17.16 18.56
C PRO A 255 21.79 -17.30 17.89
N LYS A 256 21.89 -17.17 16.56
CA LYS A 256 23.13 -17.34 15.82
C LYS A 256 24.12 -16.22 16.17
N ASP A 257 25.27 -16.62 16.72
CA ASP A 257 26.38 -15.76 17.12
C ASP A 257 26.01 -14.59 18.06
N PHE A 258 24.93 -14.71 18.84
CA PHE A 258 24.40 -13.60 19.64
C PHE A 258 25.42 -13.06 20.68
N PRO A 259 25.73 -11.75 20.67
CA PRO A 259 26.76 -11.15 21.53
C PRO A 259 26.29 -10.98 22.99
N ARG A 260 26.32 -12.08 23.76
CA ARG A 260 25.74 -12.19 25.12
C ARG A 260 26.16 -11.09 26.11
N ARG A 261 27.39 -10.56 26.01
CA ARG A 261 27.95 -9.57 26.95
C ARG A 261 27.89 -8.14 26.43
N THR A 262 27.89 -7.98 25.12
CA THR A 262 28.17 -6.74 24.39
C THR A 262 26.93 -6.20 23.67
N ASN A 263 25.84 -6.98 23.55
CA ASN A 263 24.59 -6.58 22.91
C ASN A 263 24.01 -5.27 23.48
N HIS A 264 23.78 -4.30 22.62
CA HIS A 264 23.15 -3.02 22.93
C HIS A 264 22.47 -2.39 21.71
N TRP A 265 21.64 -1.39 21.95
CA TRP A 265 21.27 -0.39 20.95
C TRP A 265 21.96 0.93 21.28
N SER A 266 22.50 1.63 20.29
CA SER A 266 23.06 2.97 20.52
C SER A 266 21.98 4.00 20.85
N ALA A 267 22.38 5.22 21.20
CA ALA A 267 21.42 6.29 21.42
C ALA A 267 20.64 6.58 20.12
N ILE A 268 19.32 6.65 20.21
CA ILE A 268 18.48 7.01 19.05
C ILE A 268 18.76 8.48 18.74
N ILE A 269 19.07 8.76 17.46
CA ILE A 269 19.23 10.10 16.92
C ILE A 269 18.41 10.25 15.64
N GLY A 270 17.80 11.41 15.44
CA GLY A 270 16.97 11.69 14.27
C GLY A 270 16.41 13.10 14.29
N SER A 271 15.46 13.36 13.40
CA SER A 271 14.77 14.65 13.34
C SER A 271 13.39 14.56 12.69
N SER A 272 12.51 15.51 13.02
CA SER A 272 11.44 15.92 12.11
C SER A 272 11.95 16.99 11.15
N HIS A 273 11.71 16.82 9.85
CA HIS A 273 12.32 17.62 8.80
C HIS A 273 11.46 17.73 7.53
N SER A 274 11.89 18.59 6.61
CA SER A 274 11.30 18.75 5.28
C SER A 274 11.83 17.72 4.28
N LYS A 275 11.22 17.68 3.09
CA LYS A 275 11.71 16.91 1.92
C LYS A 275 13.07 17.34 1.37
N ASN A 276 13.61 18.49 1.78
CA ASN A 276 14.91 18.99 1.31
C ASN A 276 16.09 18.39 2.09
N TYR A 277 15.84 17.88 3.30
CA TYR A 277 16.84 17.20 4.12
C TYR A 277 16.62 15.69 4.11
N ILE A 278 17.70 14.94 3.89
CA ILE A 278 17.72 13.48 3.90
C ILE A 278 18.73 13.07 4.98
N LEU A 279 18.24 12.41 6.05
CA LEU A 279 19.07 11.93 7.15
C LEU A 279 19.92 10.72 6.69
N TRP A 280 19.24 9.77 6.04
CA TRP A 280 19.78 8.60 5.35
C TRP A 280 18.68 8.05 4.43
N GLU A 281 19.01 7.32 3.37
CA GLU A 281 18.04 6.68 2.48
C GLU A 281 18.63 5.42 1.83
N TYR A 282 17.78 4.45 1.46
CA TYR A 282 18.24 3.26 0.72
C TYR A 282 18.74 3.65 -0.67
N GLY A 283 19.91 3.11 -1.05
CA GLY A 283 20.61 3.49 -2.27
C GLY A 283 21.36 4.83 -2.19
N GLY A 284 21.24 5.57 -1.09
CA GLY A 284 22.11 6.71 -0.76
C GLY A 284 23.47 6.26 -0.21
N TYR A 285 24.33 7.22 0.14
CA TYR A 285 25.58 6.98 0.88
C TYR A 285 25.45 7.52 2.30
N ALA A 286 26.02 6.84 3.29
CA ALA A 286 26.06 7.32 4.67
C ALA A 286 26.91 8.59 4.81
N SER A 287 26.39 9.60 5.52
CA SER A 287 27.18 10.77 5.94
C SER A 287 28.21 10.38 7.00
N GLU A 288 29.12 11.29 7.35
CA GLU A 288 30.06 11.09 8.46
C GLU A 288 29.31 10.94 9.80
N GLY A 289 28.20 11.67 9.99
CA GLY A 289 27.27 11.47 11.10
C GLY A 289 26.65 10.08 11.14
N VAL A 290 26.10 9.59 10.02
CA VAL A 290 25.53 8.23 9.91
C VAL A 290 26.59 7.16 10.17
N LYS A 291 27.78 7.32 9.59
CA LYS A 291 28.93 6.43 9.79
C LYS A 291 29.35 6.33 11.26
N GLN A 292 29.45 7.45 11.98
CA GLN A 292 29.81 7.43 13.40
C GLN A 292 28.72 6.82 14.30
N VAL A 293 27.45 6.88 13.88
CA VAL A 293 26.41 6.08 14.54
C VAL A 293 26.62 4.59 14.22
N ALA A 294 26.85 4.25 12.95
CA ALA A 294 26.98 2.87 12.46
C ALA A 294 28.15 2.09 13.06
N GLU A 295 29.34 2.70 13.11
CA GLU A 295 30.58 2.02 13.53
C GLU A 295 30.89 2.18 15.03
N LEU A 296 30.44 3.27 15.66
CA LEU A 296 30.83 3.67 17.02
C LEU A 296 29.65 3.86 17.98
N GLY A 297 28.41 3.79 17.49
CA GLY A 297 27.21 4.11 18.28
C GLY A 297 27.15 5.58 18.74
N SER A 298 27.92 6.48 18.14
CA SER A 298 28.09 7.86 18.59
C SER A 298 27.12 8.83 17.86
N PRO A 299 26.12 9.40 18.54
CA PRO A 299 25.17 10.33 17.91
C PRO A 299 25.72 11.75 17.77
N VAL A 300 26.93 12.05 18.28
CA VAL A 300 27.46 13.42 18.41
C VAL A 300 27.56 14.10 17.05
N LYS A 301 28.18 13.42 16.07
CA LYS A 301 28.37 14.00 14.74
C LYS A 301 27.07 14.14 13.95
N MET A 302 26.18 13.15 14.08
CA MET A 302 24.84 13.20 13.50
C MET A 302 24.01 14.37 14.06
N GLU A 303 24.11 14.65 15.37
CA GLU A 303 23.45 15.81 15.98
C GLU A 303 24.01 17.15 15.49
N GLU A 304 25.31 17.26 15.22
CA GLU A 304 25.90 18.44 14.58
C GLU A 304 25.32 18.66 13.16
N GLU A 305 25.30 17.61 12.34
CA GLU A 305 24.78 17.65 10.97
C GLU A 305 23.30 18.05 10.92
N ILE A 306 22.46 17.47 11.80
CA ILE A 306 21.05 17.83 11.92
C ILE A 306 20.89 19.31 12.33
N ARG A 307 21.67 19.78 13.30
CA ARG A 307 21.58 21.17 13.80
C ARG A 307 22.07 22.22 12.79
N GLN A 308 22.93 21.83 11.85
CA GLN A 308 23.36 22.70 10.74
C GLN A 308 22.23 22.96 9.73
N GLN A 309 21.21 22.10 9.67
CA GLN A 309 20.05 22.21 8.78
C GLN A 309 18.87 22.93 9.46
N SER A 310 19.15 24.03 10.17
CA SER A 310 18.22 24.69 11.12
C SER A 310 16.83 25.00 10.56
N ASP A 311 16.75 25.33 9.28
CA ASP A 311 15.53 25.82 8.63
C ASP A 311 14.68 24.64 8.13
N GLU A 312 15.34 23.54 7.74
CA GLU A 312 14.72 22.32 7.21
C GLU A 312 14.36 21.32 8.32
N VAL A 313 14.87 21.50 9.54
CA VAL A 313 14.61 20.67 10.73
C VAL A 313 13.70 21.41 11.72
N LEU A 314 12.79 20.69 12.39
CA LEU A 314 11.90 21.25 13.42
C LEU A 314 12.27 20.77 14.83
N THR A 315 12.43 19.45 15.01
CA THR A 315 12.83 18.86 16.30
C THR A 315 13.96 17.86 16.10
N VAL A 316 14.99 17.92 16.94
CA VAL A 316 16.02 16.88 17.04
C VAL A 316 15.51 15.78 17.97
N ILE A 317 15.36 14.56 17.44
CA ILE A 317 14.86 13.38 18.14
C ILE A 317 16.04 12.70 18.84
N LYS A 318 15.96 12.54 20.16
CA LYS A 318 17.01 11.89 20.96
C LYS A 318 16.39 10.97 22.02
N ALA A 319 16.83 9.71 22.08
CA ALA A 319 16.48 8.80 23.16
C ALA A 319 17.72 8.04 23.68
N LYS A 320 17.64 7.53 24.92
CA LYS A 320 18.74 6.86 25.59
C LYS A 320 19.09 5.53 24.92
N ALA A 321 20.39 5.22 24.87
CA ALA A 321 20.91 3.91 24.47
C ALA A 321 20.38 2.79 25.38
N GLN A 322 20.34 1.55 24.87
CA GLN A 322 19.84 0.39 25.59
C GLN A 322 20.93 -0.64 25.85
N TRP A 323 21.32 -0.80 27.12
CA TRP A 323 22.26 -1.82 27.59
C TRP A 323 21.60 -2.66 28.69
N PRO A 324 21.51 -3.99 28.56
CA PRO A 324 21.68 -4.77 27.32
C PRO A 324 20.62 -4.41 26.26
N ALA A 325 20.72 -4.92 25.04
CA ALA A 325 19.80 -4.60 23.94
C ALA A 325 18.33 -4.90 24.30
N TRP A 326 18.06 -6.08 24.88
CA TRP A 326 16.72 -6.53 25.23
C TRP A 326 16.48 -6.62 26.74
N GLN A 327 15.32 -6.15 27.18
CA GLN A 327 14.75 -6.33 28.51
C GLN A 327 13.22 -6.32 28.38
N PRO A 328 12.46 -7.06 29.22
CA PRO A 328 11.01 -7.00 29.21
C PRO A 328 10.51 -5.66 29.78
N LEU A 329 9.34 -5.21 29.34
CA LEU A 329 8.83 -3.84 29.58
C LEU A 329 8.57 -3.50 31.05
N ASN A 330 8.36 -4.52 31.90
CA ASN A 330 8.24 -4.38 33.35
C ASN A 330 9.59 -4.11 34.05
N VAL A 331 10.73 -4.50 33.44
CA VAL A 331 12.08 -4.26 33.95
C VAL A 331 12.66 -2.96 33.40
N ARG A 332 12.42 -2.66 32.12
CA ARG A 332 12.88 -1.42 31.50
C ARG A 332 11.86 -0.90 30.49
N ALA A 333 11.41 0.34 30.68
CA ALA A 333 10.59 1.04 29.71
C ALA A 333 11.30 1.14 28.34
N ALA A 334 10.54 0.99 27.26
CA ALA A 334 11.02 1.25 25.92
C ALA A 334 11.47 2.72 25.80
N PRO A 335 12.67 3.01 25.23
CA PRO A 335 13.12 4.38 25.02
C PRO A 335 12.13 5.11 24.12
N SER A 336 11.73 6.30 24.57
CA SER A 336 10.81 7.16 23.86
C SER A 336 11.34 8.59 23.76
N ALA A 337 10.93 9.27 22.69
CA ALA A 337 11.24 10.67 22.43
C ALA A 337 9.99 11.36 21.87
N GLU A 338 9.79 12.63 22.25
CA GLU A 338 8.68 13.42 21.73
C GLU A 338 9.19 14.44 20.72
N PHE A 339 8.43 14.63 19.64
CA PHE A 339 8.79 15.53 18.56
C PHE A 339 7.56 16.20 17.95
N SER A 340 7.78 17.36 17.32
CA SER A 340 6.72 18.11 16.64
C SER A 340 6.91 18.04 15.13
N VAL A 341 5.82 18.08 14.39
CA VAL A 341 5.77 18.28 12.93
C VAL A 341 4.91 19.49 12.57
N ASP A 342 5.25 20.12 11.45
CA ASP A 342 4.48 21.19 10.83
C ASP A 342 4.29 20.91 9.33
N ARG A 343 3.50 21.75 8.65
CA ARG A 343 3.16 21.56 7.23
C ARG A 343 4.38 21.47 6.29
N HIS A 344 5.50 22.09 6.63
CA HIS A 344 6.72 22.08 5.82
C HIS A 344 7.69 20.97 6.27
N ARG A 345 7.67 20.64 7.56
CA ARG A 345 8.53 19.66 8.22
C ARG A 345 7.67 18.53 8.78
N HIS A 346 7.04 17.81 7.85
CA HIS A 346 6.06 16.75 8.11
C HIS A 346 6.65 15.34 8.04
N LEU A 347 7.92 15.22 7.62
CA LEU A 347 8.65 13.95 7.56
C LEU A 347 9.41 13.71 8.87
N MET A 348 9.65 12.44 9.19
CA MET A 348 10.49 12.04 10.32
C MET A 348 11.47 10.94 9.91
N SER A 349 12.73 11.14 10.28
CA SER A 349 13.78 10.13 10.13
C SER A 349 14.52 9.93 11.45
N PHE A 350 14.96 8.70 11.71
CA PHE A 350 15.88 8.38 12.81
C PHE A 350 16.73 7.16 12.47
N LEU A 351 17.81 6.96 13.24
CA LEU A 351 18.60 5.74 13.24
C LEU A 351 19.11 5.39 14.65
N THR A 352 19.42 4.11 14.83
CA THR A 352 20.16 3.55 15.99
C THR A 352 20.92 2.31 15.54
N MET A 353 22.13 2.13 16.08
CA MET A 353 23.04 1.04 15.74
C MET A 353 22.68 -0.22 16.53
N LEU A 354 22.69 -1.35 15.84
CA LEU A 354 22.64 -2.67 16.44
C LEU A 354 24.08 -3.02 16.87
N GLY A 355 24.36 -3.01 18.17
CA GLY A 355 25.72 -3.12 18.69
C GLY A 355 26.01 -4.42 19.44
N PRO A 356 27.19 -5.04 19.29
CA PRO A 356 28.21 -4.76 18.29
C PRO A 356 27.76 -5.20 16.89
N SER A 357 28.19 -4.45 15.88
CA SER A 357 28.15 -4.82 14.47
C SER A 357 29.27 -4.07 13.73
N PRO A 358 29.55 -4.41 12.45
CA PRO A 358 30.48 -3.66 11.62
C PRO A 358 30.00 -2.22 11.40
N ASP A 359 28.80 -2.07 10.85
CA ASP A 359 28.17 -0.80 10.51
C ASP A 359 26.62 -0.87 10.44
N TRP A 360 26.01 -1.78 11.20
CA TRP A 360 24.58 -2.13 11.03
C TRP A 360 23.65 -1.29 11.91
N ASN A 361 22.63 -0.71 11.28
CA ASN A 361 21.64 0.15 11.93
C ASN A 361 20.20 -0.35 11.71
N VAL A 362 19.27 0.23 12.47
CA VAL A 362 17.84 0.24 12.16
C VAL A 362 17.32 1.67 12.24
N GLY A 363 16.22 1.96 11.56
CA GLY A 363 15.60 3.29 11.61
C GLY A 363 14.42 3.43 10.67
N LEU A 364 13.89 4.65 10.59
CA LEU A 364 13.01 5.09 9.51
C LEU A 364 13.66 6.24 8.74
N SER A 365 13.38 6.30 7.44
CA SER A 365 13.78 7.35 6.53
C SER A 365 12.53 7.98 5.91
N ALA A 366 12.41 9.30 6.03
CA ALA A 366 11.38 10.13 5.43
C ALA A 366 9.92 9.65 5.67
N GLU A 367 9.60 9.18 6.89
CA GLU A 367 8.26 8.74 7.24
C GLU A 367 7.29 9.94 7.28
N ASP A 368 6.27 9.93 6.43
CA ASP A 368 5.33 11.05 6.26
C ASP A 368 4.16 10.96 7.24
N LEU A 369 4.07 11.94 8.14
CA LEU A 369 3.02 12.03 9.17
C LEU A 369 1.83 12.91 8.75
N CYS A 370 1.86 13.47 7.54
CA CYS A 370 0.76 14.23 6.95
C CYS A 370 -0.18 13.32 6.15
N THR A 371 -1.50 13.47 6.32
CA THR A 371 -2.49 12.68 5.57
C THR A 371 -3.00 13.40 4.33
N LYS A 372 -3.47 12.63 3.33
CA LYS A 372 -4.14 13.16 2.14
C LYS A 372 -5.43 13.93 2.47
N ASP A 373 -6.02 13.67 3.64
CA ASP A 373 -7.21 14.36 4.16
C ASP A 373 -6.89 15.67 4.91
N CYS A 374 -5.67 16.20 4.74
CA CYS A 374 -5.16 17.40 5.40
C CYS A 374 -5.17 17.32 6.95
N GLY A 375 -4.91 16.12 7.47
CA GLY A 375 -4.76 15.85 8.89
C GLY A 375 -3.40 15.25 9.24
N TRP A 376 -3.29 14.76 10.48
CA TRP A 376 -2.07 14.21 11.06
C TRP A 376 -2.31 12.74 11.42
N VAL A 377 -1.44 11.83 10.99
CA VAL A 377 -1.57 10.38 11.22
C VAL A 377 -1.72 10.08 12.72
N GLN A 378 -2.73 9.31 13.14
CA GLN A 378 -2.89 9.03 14.58
C GLN A 378 -1.78 8.13 15.15
N LYS A 379 -1.45 7.05 14.41
CA LYS A 379 -0.52 6.03 14.86
C LYS A 379 0.15 5.33 13.68
N VAL A 380 1.48 5.21 13.73
CA VAL A 380 2.28 4.35 12.84
C VAL A 380 2.90 3.26 13.71
N VAL A 381 2.85 2.02 13.21
CA VAL A 381 3.56 0.88 13.80
C VAL A 381 4.35 0.24 12.67
N GLN A 382 5.67 0.32 12.74
CA GLN A 382 6.56 -0.22 11.72
C GLN A 382 7.54 -1.21 12.35
N ASP A 383 7.63 -2.38 11.73
CA ASP A 383 8.62 -3.40 12.06
C ASP A 383 9.90 -3.19 11.25
N LEU A 384 11.05 -3.41 11.87
CA LEU A 384 12.37 -3.03 11.36
C LEU A 384 13.28 -4.25 11.23
N ILE A 385 13.97 -4.32 10.09
CA ILE A 385 15.13 -5.18 9.82
C ILE A 385 16.42 -4.32 9.85
N PRO A 386 17.61 -4.92 10.07
CA PRO A 386 18.85 -4.17 10.01
C PRO A 386 19.22 -3.78 8.58
N TRP A 387 19.93 -2.67 8.45
CA TRP A 387 20.54 -2.19 7.22
C TRP A 387 22.03 -1.88 7.42
N ASP A 388 22.77 -2.07 6.34
CA ASP A 388 24.22 -1.92 6.19
C ASP A 388 24.50 -0.48 5.71
N ALA A 389 25.46 0.20 6.36
CA ALA A 389 25.78 1.60 6.04
C ALA A 389 26.77 1.75 4.87
N GLY A 390 27.38 0.65 4.42
CA GLY A 390 28.36 0.61 3.34
C GLY A 390 29.75 1.12 3.73
N THR A 391 30.09 1.14 5.02
CA THR A 391 31.35 1.73 5.54
C THR A 391 32.30 0.71 6.16
N ASP A 392 31.82 -0.44 6.65
CA ASP A 392 32.66 -1.55 7.14
C ASP A 392 32.24 -2.91 6.54
N SER A 393 33.22 -3.65 6.01
CA SER A 393 33.05 -4.93 5.32
C SER A 393 33.12 -6.16 6.24
N GLY A 394 32.84 -5.99 7.54
CA GLY A 394 32.66 -7.08 8.49
C GLY A 394 31.41 -7.93 8.17
N VAL A 395 31.43 -9.21 8.57
CA VAL A 395 30.38 -10.20 8.16
C VAL A 395 29.53 -10.73 9.31
N THR A 396 29.93 -10.47 10.55
CA THR A 396 29.23 -10.89 11.78
C THR A 396 29.40 -9.83 12.88
N TYR A 397 28.61 -9.89 13.95
CA TYR A 397 28.50 -8.87 15.00
C TYR A 397 29.87 -8.41 15.57
N GLU A 398 30.76 -9.34 15.87
CA GLU A 398 32.07 -9.08 16.49
C GLU A 398 33.24 -9.24 15.48
N SER A 399 32.99 -8.86 14.22
CA SER A 399 34.05 -8.81 13.19
C SER A 399 35.10 -7.73 13.52
N PRO A 400 36.39 -7.95 13.23
CA PRO A 400 37.37 -6.86 13.24
C PRO A 400 37.03 -5.83 12.16
N ASN A 401 37.16 -4.54 12.48
CA ASN A 401 36.91 -3.43 11.55
C ASN A 401 37.70 -3.61 10.25
N LYS A 402 37.00 -3.49 9.12
CA LYS A 402 37.52 -3.66 7.77
C LYS A 402 36.87 -2.62 6.84
N PRO A 403 37.42 -1.40 6.75
CA PRO A 403 36.79 -0.31 6.01
C PRO A 403 36.44 -0.65 4.55
N THR A 404 35.21 -0.34 4.15
CA THR A 404 34.68 -0.53 2.80
C THR A 404 35.17 0.60 1.89
N VAL A 405 35.98 0.28 0.87
CA VAL A 405 36.62 1.26 -0.02
C VAL A 405 36.52 0.82 -1.49
N PRO A 406 35.85 1.58 -2.37
CA PRO A 406 35.06 2.80 -2.08
C PRO A 406 33.86 2.49 -1.18
N GLN A 407 33.34 3.51 -0.49
CA GLN A 407 32.13 3.40 0.31
C GLN A 407 30.97 2.87 -0.55
N GLU A 408 30.23 1.90 -0.02
CA GLU A 408 29.06 1.32 -0.67
C GLU A 408 27.78 2.08 -0.31
N LYS A 409 26.67 1.72 -0.97
CA LYS A 409 25.36 2.35 -0.76
C LYS A 409 24.61 1.67 0.38
N ILE A 410 23.86 2.46 1.14
CA ILE A 410 23.00 1.96 2.22
C ILE A 410 21.99 0.97 1.64
N ARG A 411 21.93 -0.23 2.22
CA ARG A 411 21.07 -1.34 1.77
C ARG A 411 20.50 -2.11 2.96
N PRO A 412 19.30 -2.70 2.87
CA PRO A 412 18.85 -3.67 3.87
C PRO A 412 19.77 -4.90 3.87
N LEU A 413 19.96 -5.52 5.03
CA LEU A 413 20.57 -6.85 5.10
C LEU A 413 19.59 -7.90 4.54
N THR A 414 20.12 -8.95 3.92
CA THR A 414 19.34 -10.12 3.48
C THR A 414 19.79 -11.40 4.18
N SER A 415 18.92 -12.41 4.18
CA SER A 415 19.23 -13.77 4.68
C SER A 415 20.28 -14.51 3.84
N LEU A 416 20.72 -13.96 2.70
CA LEU A 416 21.66 -14.59 1.79
C LEU A 416 22.99 -13.82 1.66
N ASP A 417 23.16 -12.70 2.36
CA ASP A 417 24.33 -11.79 2.24
C ASP A 417 25.68 -12.51 2.36
N HIS A 418 25.85 -13.33 3.40
CA HIS A 418 27.08 -14.10 3.62
C HIS A 418 26.84 -15.29 4.56
N PRO A 419 27.41 -16.50 4.33
CA PRO A 419 27.17 -17.67 5.18
C PRO A 419 27.49 -17.48 6.68
N GLN A 420 28.47 -16.63 6.98
CA GLN A 420 28.86 -16.26 8.35
C GLN A 420 28.00 -15.14 8.98
N SER A 421 27.05 -14.56 8.23
CA SER A 421 26.12 -13.58 8.80
C SER A 421 25.23 -14.24 9.85
N PRO A 422 24.99 -13.59 11.01
CA PRO A 422 24.09 -14.09 12.03
C PRO A 422 22.63 -14.14 11.55
N PHE A 423 22.31 -13.43 10.46
CA PHE A 423 21.00 -13.46 9.82
C PHE A 423 20.91 -14.44 8.64
N TYR A 424 21.99 -15.15 8.32
CA TYR A 424 22.02 -16.05 7.16
C TYR A 424 21.19 -17.32 7.34
N ASP A 425 20.30 -17.56 6.38
CA ASP A 425 19.45 -18.74 6.26
C ASP A 425 19.65 -19.36 4.86
N PRO A 426 20.09 -20.63 4.74
CA PRO A 426 20.30 -21.28 3.45
C PRO A 426 18.99 -21.52 2.66
N GLU A 427 17.82 -21.46 3.30
CA GLU A 427 16.51 -21.52 2.62
C GLU A 427 16.07 -20.14 2.09
N GLY A 428 16.78 -19.07 2.47
CA GLY A 428 16.45 -17.69 2.14
C GLY A 428 15.27 -17.14 2.95
N GLY A 429 14.51 -16.20 2.36
CA GLY A 429 13.36 -15.57 3.00
C GLY A 429 13.72 -14.31 3.81
N SER A 430 12.73 -13.73 4.51
CA SER A 430 12.90 -12.46 5.22
C SER A 430 13.61 -12.61 6.57
N ILE A 431 14.49 -11.67 6.89
CA ILE A 431 15.13 -11.59 8.21
C ILE A 431 14.06 -11.37 9.29
N LYS A 432 14.17 -12.10 10.41
CA LYS A 432 13.32 -11.89 11.59
C LYS A 432 13.48 -10.45 12.10
N LEU A 433 12.36 -9.85 12.47
CA LEU A 433 12.28 -8.44 12.84
C LEU A 433 13.09 -8.18 14.13
N VAL A 434 14.09 -7.30 14.04
CA VAL A 434 15.02 -6.98 15.14
C VAL A 434 14.50 -5.87 16.05
N ALA A 435 13.57 -5.04 15.57
CA ALA A 435 12.93 -4.00 16.36
C ALA A 435 11.54 -3.64 15.79
N ARG A 436 10.74 -2.95 16.61
CA ARG A 436 9.47 -2.33 16.25
C ARG A 436 9.49 -0.88 16.73
N VAL A 437 9.07 0.05 15.89
CA VAL A 437 8.84 1.45 16.28
C VAL A 437 7.35 1.75 16.27
N VAL A 438 6.90 2.47 17.29
CA VAL A 438 5.54 2.99 17.40
C VAL A 438 5.63 4.51 17.48
N ILE A 439 4.96 5.19 16.56
CA ILE A 439 4.85 6.65 16.52
C ILE A 439 3.38 6.97 16.79
N GLU A 440 3.09 7.64 17.90
CA GLU A 440 1.71 7.91 18.33
C GLU A 440 1.50 9.40 18.53
N ARG A 441 0.43 9.94 17.94
CA ARG A 441 0.07 11.36 18.07
C ARG A 441 -0.44 11.61 19.48
N ILE A 442 0.17 12.57 20.17
CA ILE A 442 -0.15 12.91 21.57
C ILE A 442 -0.84 14.26 21.71
N ALA A 443 -0.67 15.19 20.75
CA ALA A 443 -1.36 16.47 20.73
C ALA A 443 -1.42 17.08 19.32
N ARG A 444 -2.37 17.98 19.09
CA ARG A 444 -2.42 18.92 17.95
C ARG A 444 -2.53 20.35 18.47
N LYS A 445 -1.98 21.33 17.74
CA LYS A 445 -2.00 22.75 18.11
C LYS A 445 -2.25 23.65 16.90
N GLY A 446 -3.05 24.69 17.09
CA GLY A 446 -3.47 25.62 16.04
C GLY A 446 -4.71 25.12 15.28
N GLU A 447 -5.24 25.96 14.38
CA GLU A 447 -6.41 25.63 13.57
C GLU A 447 -6.15 24.38 12.72
N GLN A 448 -7.08 23.42 12.78
CA GLN A 448 -7.03 22.18 12.03
C GLN A 448 -7.91 22.27 10.79
N CYS A 449 -7.46 21.70 9.67
CA CYS A 449 -8.16 21.76 8.37
C CYS A 449 -8.42 20.38 7.76
N ASN A 450 -8.47 19.35 8.61
CA ASN A 450 -8.78 17.98 8.22
C ASN A 450 -10.19 17.87 7.60
N ILE A 451 -10.27 17.23 6.44
CA ILE A 451 -11.51 17.08 5.65
C ILE A 451 -12.49 16.11 6.34
N VAL A 452 -11.95 15.08 7.00
CA VAL A 452 -12.70 14.11 7.80
C VAL A 452 -12.65 14.51 9.28
N PRO A 453 -13.78 14.54 10.02
CA PRO A 453 -13.77 14.82 11.46
C PRO A 453 -12.93 13.80 12.24
N ASP A 454 -11.85 14.29 12.85
CA ASP A 454 -10.98 13.50 13.71
C ASP A 454 -11.36 13.74 15.17
N ASN A 455 -12.32 12.93 15.62
CA ASN A 455 -12.95 12.99 16.93
C ASN A 455 -12.19 12.21 18.01
N ILE A 456 -10.91 11.88 17.78
CA ILE A 456 -10.06 11.32 18.83
C ILE A 456 -9.68 12.48 19.73
N ASP A 457 -10.06 12.40 21.01
CA ASP A 457 -9.62 13.31 22.06
C ASP A 457 -8.10 13.13 22.24
N ASP A 458 -7.30 13.85 21.46
CA ASP A 458 -5.90 14.06 21.77
C ASP A 458 -5.83 14.63 23.19
N ILE A 459 -4.94 14.09 24.03
CA ILE A 459 -4.86 14.53 25.43
C ILE A 459 -4.54 16.02 25.44
N VAL A 460 -5.55 16.82 25.76
CA VAL A 460 -5.36 18.20 26.18
C VAL A 460 -4.58 18.09 27.49
N ALA A 461 -3.27 18.16 27.37
CA ALA A 461 -2.41 18.51 28.48
C ALA A 461 -2.75 19.97 28.82
N ASP A 462 -3.83 20.14 29.58
CA ASP A 462 -4.09 21.34 30.33
C ASP A 462 -2.79 21.63 31.09
N LEU A 463 -2.16 22.72 30.68
CA LEU A 463 -1.03 23.29 31.40
C LEU A 463 -1.59 23.71 32.76
N ALA A 464 -1.49 22.82 33.74
CA ALA A 464 -1.56 23.21 35.13
C ALA A 464 -0.56 24.37 35.28
N PRO A 465 -0.98 25.57 35.71
CA PRO A 465 -0.05 26.64 35.96
C PRO A 465 0.89 26.15 37.05
N GLU A 466 2.15 25.92 36.71
CA GLU A 466 3.20 25.73 37.70
C GLU A 466 3.13 26.91 38.67
N GLU A 467 3.13 26.60 39.96
CA GLU A 467 3.04 27.61 41.02
C GLU A 467 4.21 28.59 40.81
N LYS A 468 3.88 29.85 40.47
CA LYS A 468 4.88 30.90 40.39
C LYS A 468 5.45 31.10 41.79
N GLU A 469 6.72 30.71 41.98
CA GLU A 469 7.56 31.45 42.91
C GLU A 469 7.58 32.91 42.43
N GLU A 470 7.24 33.84 43.33
CA GLU A 470 7.27 35.28 43.03
C GLU A 470 8.73 35.71 42.83
N ASP A 471 9.10 36.07 41.60
CA ASP A 471 10.40 36.64 41.24
C ASP A 471 10.17 38.04 40.64
N ASP A 472 10.76 39.06 41.28
CA ASP A 472 10.51 40.50 41.08
C ASP A 472 11.02 41.02 39.71
N THR A 473 10.42 40.53 38.63
CA THR A 473 10.73 40.94 37.24
C THR A 473 9.53 41.65 36.61
N PRO A 474 9.66 42.93 36.17
CA PRO A 474 8.53 43.69 35.65
C PRO A 474 8.00 43.13 34.32
N GLU A 475 6.67 43.13 34.16
CA GLU A 475 5.92 42.40 33.12
C GLU A 475 6.17 42.85 31.66
N THR A 476 7.07 43.81 31.41
CA THR A 476 7.35 44.38 30.09
C THR A 476 8.45 43.67 29.30
N CYS A 477 9.24 42.80 29.95
CA CYS A 477 10.38 42.08 29.36
C CYS A 477 10.20 40.56 29.47
N ILE A 478 9.96 39.86 28.36
CA ILE A 478 9.85 38.38 28.33
C ILE A 478 11.20 37.77 28.00
N TYR A 479 11.80 37.03 28.94
CA TYR A 479 13.06 36.30 28.74
C TYR A 479 12.86 34.81 28.43
N SER A 480 13.95 34.15 28.00
CA SER A 480 14.08 32.68 28.06
C SER A 480 14.37 32.23 29.48
N ASN A 481 14.21 30.92 29.72
CA ASN A 481 14.81 30.27 30.89
C ASN A 481 16.33 30.52 30.86
N TRP A 482 16.94 30.60 32.04
CA TRP A 482 18.39 30.66 32.19
C TRP A 482 19.06 29.41 31.65
N SER A 483 20.24 29.55 31.03
CA SER A 483 21.15 28.44 30.79
C SER A 483 21.56 27.79 32.12
N PRO A 484 22.00 26.52 32.10
CA PRO A 484 22.80 25.99 33.20
C PRO A 484 23.99 26.92 33.51
N TRP A 485 24.44 26.91 34.77
CA TRP A 485 25.66 27.59 35.18
C TRP A 485 26.88 26.99 34.46
N SER A 486 27.76 27.84 33.95
CA SER A 486 29.06 27.40 33.44
C SER A 486 29.96 26.84 34.55
N ALA A 487 31.02 26.12 34.15
CA ALA A 487 32.09 25.75 35.05
C ALA A 487 32.69 26.99 35.73
N CYS A 488 33.21 26.83 36.95
CA CYS A 488 33.83 27.93 37.67
C CYS A 488 35.04 28.47 36.87
N SER A 489 35.15 29.79 36.72
CA SER A 489 36.26 30.41 35.97
C SER A 489 37.65 30.19 36.58
N SER A 490 37.71 29.64 37.80
CA SER A 490 38.95 29.21 38.45
C SER A 490 39.03 27.69 38.42
N SER A 491 40.10 27.17 37.83
CA SER A 491 40.49 25.75 37.90
C SER A 491 41.34 25.43 39.14
N THR A 492 41.71 26.46 39.92
CA THR A 492 42.48 26.37 41.18
C THR A 492 41.64 26.89 42.35
N CYS A 493 42.19 26.86 43.57
CA CYS A 493 41.48 27.26 44.80
C CYS A 493 41.22 28.79 44.93
N GLU A 494 41.47 29.57 43.88
CA GLU A 494 41.16 31.00 43.86
C GLU A 494 39.65 31.26 43.68
N LYS A 495 39.21 32.47 44.04
CA LYS A 495 37.81 32.90 43.93
C LYS A 495 37.43 33.10 42.47
N GLY A 496 36.81 32.09 41.87
CA GLY A 496 36.26 32.15 40.52
C GLY A 496 34.86 32.75 40.47
N LYS A 497 34.36 32.94 39.25
CA LYS A 497 32.95 33.24 38.96
C LYS A 497 32.40 32.22 37.98
N ARG A 498 31.16 31.80 38.17
CA ARG A 498 30.39 31.03 37.18
C ARG A 498 29.33 31.94 36.57
N MET A 499 29.03 31.74 35.30
CA MET A 499 28.14 32.58 34.50
C MET A 499 26.96 31.77 34.00
N ARG A 500 25.79 32.38 33.93
CA ARG A 500 24.63 31.88 33.17
C ARG A 500 24.06 33.01 32.31
N GLN A 501 23.36 32.65 31.24
CA GLN A 501 22.76 33.60 30.31
C GLN A 501 21.33 33.23 29.93
N ARG A 502 20.49 34.24 29.68
CA ARG A 502 19.13 34.12 29.15
C ARG A 502 18.93 35.14 28.03
N MET A 503 18.14 34.79 27.02
CA MET A 503 17.85 35.66 25.89
C MET A 503 16.54 36.41 26.12
N LEU A 504 16.49 37.69 25.76
CA LEU A 504 15.23 38.45 25.69
C LEU A 504 14.44 37.93 24.47
N LYS A 505 13.29 37.29 24.73
CA LYS A 505 12.39 36.72 23.70
C LYS A 505 11.45 37.78 23.12
N ALA A 506 10.98 38.72 23.95
CA ALA A 506 10.16 39.84 23.51
C ALA A 506 10.25 41.00 24.52
N GLN A 507 10.13 42.22 24.02
CA GLN A 507 10.04 43.44 24.81
C GLN A 507 8.74 44.15 24.40
N LEU A 508 7.80 44.29 25.34
CA LEU A 508 6.49 44.87 25.04
C LEU A 508 6.50 46.40 25.03
N ASP A 509 7.45 47.02 25.73
CA ASP A 509 7.64 48.48 25.75
C ASP A 509 9.10 48.85 25.40
N LEU A 510 9.27 49.57 24.28
CA LEU A 510 10.57 50.03 23.78
C LEU A 510 11.17 51.18 24.59
N SER A 511 10.42 51.81 25.50
CA SER A 511 10.89 52.91 26.35
C SER A 511 11.58 52.45 27.63
N VAL A 512 11.38 51.18 28.03
CA VAL A 512 11.97 50.58 29.24
C VAL A 512 13.12 49.65 28.83
N PRO A 513 14.39 49.94 29.20
CA PRO A 513 15.48 49.00 28.95
C PRO A 513 15.26 47.67 29.69
N CYS A 514 15.56 46.56 29.03
CA CYS A 514 15.48 45.20 29.58
C CYS A 514 16.90 44.63 29.88
N PRO A 515 17.56 45.04 30.97
CA PRO A 515 18.81 44.42 31.45
C PRO A 515 18.55 43.05 32.10
N ASP A 516 19.62 42.33 32.44
CA ASP A 516 19.62 40.97 33.06
C ASP A 516 19.49 39.81 32.07
N THR A 517 20.24 39.85 30.97
CA THR A 517 20.49 38.70 30.08
C THR A 517 21.64 37.81 30.56
N GLN A 518 22.44 38.25 31.54
CA GLN A 518 23.62 37.56 32.06
C GLN A 518 23.70 37.70 33.58
N ASP A 519 24.09 36.62 34.26
CA ASP A 519 24.22 36.57 35.72
C ASP A 519 25.51 35.84 36.10
N PHE A 520 26.15 36.28 37.19
CA PHE A 520 27.50 35.90 37.61
C PHE A 520 27.55 35.62 39.11
N GLN A 521 27.74 34.35 39.48
CA GLN A 521 27.82 33.92 40.88
C GLN A 521 29.25 33.59 41.29
N PRO A 522 29.72 33.97 42.50
CA PRO A 522 30.99 33.51 43.04
C PRO A 522 31.03 31.99 43.18
N CYS A 523 32.19 31.38 42.93
CA CYS A 523 32.43 29.96 43.10
C CYS A 523 33.90 29.70 43.46
N MET A 524 34.19 28.49 43.94
CA MET A 524 35.56 28.00 44.14
C MET A 524 35.73 26.68 43.38
N GLY A 525 36.97 26.34 43.02
CA GLY A 525 37.29 25.08 42.37
C GLY A 525 36.97 23.86 43.26
N PRO A 526 36.72 22.67 42.68
CA PRO A 526 36.43 21.48 43.47
C PRO A 526 37.68 21.01 44.24
N GLY A 527 37.53 20.72 45.55
CA GLY A 527 38.55 20.00 46.33
C GLY A 527 39.30 20.78 47.40
N CYS A 528 38.82 21.95 47.86
CA CYS A 528 39.47 22.70 48.93
C CYS A 528 38.81 22.50 50.31
N SER A 529 39.53 21.86 51.22
CA SER A 529 39.47 22.09 52.66
C SER A 529 40.89 22.43 53.11
N ASP A 530 41.06 23.39 54.02
CA ASP A 530 42.36 23.69 54.61
C ASP A 530 42.90 22.44 55.32
N GLU A 531 44.04 21.89 54.87
CA GLU A 531 45.24 21.49 55.64
C GLU A 531 46.27 20.82 54.69
N ASP A 532 47.48 21.36 54.70
CA ASP A 532 48.80 20.83 54.30
C ASP A 532 49.03 19.87 53.11
N GLY A 533 49.91 20.33 52.21
CA GLY A 533 51.21 19.67 52.05
C GLY A 533 51.33 18.41 51.17
N SER A 534 51.62 18.61 49.88
CA SER A 534 52.43 17.70 49.02
C SER A 534 52.20 16.19 49.20
N THR A 535 51.11 15.66 48.67
CA THR A 535 50.83 14.20 48.64
C THR A 535 50.31 13.75 47.27
N CYS A 536 50.58 12.50 46.89
CA CYS A 536 50.18 11.90 45.61
C CYS A 536 48.69 12.08 45.27
N MET A 537 48.38 12.37 44.00
CA MET A 537 47.01 12.49 43.55
C MET A 537 46.38 11.11 43.34
N MET A 538 45.48 10.72 44.24
CA MET A 538 44.76 9.45 44.18
C MET A 538 43.48 9.57 43.33
N SER A 539 42.94 8.43 42.90
CA SER A 539 41.56 8.36 42.45
C SER A 539 40.60 8.56 43.61
N ASP A 540 39.37 8.95 43.26
CA ASP A 540 38.24 8.82 44.15
C ASP A 540 38.10 7.34 44.55
N TRP A 541 37.63 7.10 45.76
CA TRP A 541 37.35 5.74 46.21
C TRP A 541 36.21 5.13 45.40
N ILE A 542 36.37 3.89 44.98
CA ILE A 542 35.24 3.09 44.49
C ILE A 542 34.20 2.97 45.61
N THR A 543 32.92 2.89 45.25
CA THR A 543 31.84 2.66 46.21
C THR A 543 32.09 1.41 47.05
N TRP A 544 31.82 1.49 48.36
CA TRP A 544 31.93 0.35 49.28
C TRP A 544 31.28 -0.92 48.73
N SER A 545 31.96 -2.05 48.90
CA SER A 545 31.38 -3.37 48.68
C SER A 545 30.13 -3.56 49.55
N PRO A 546 29.23 -4.50 49.18
CA PRO A 546 28.29 -5.07 50.12
C PRO A 546 29.02 -5.57 51.38
N CYS A 547 28.34 -5.59 52.53
CA CYS A 547 28.88 -6.18 53.74
C CYS A 547 29.13 -7.69 53.52
N SER A 548 30.26 -8.22 54.00
CA SER A 548 30.63 -9.62 53.83
C SER A 548 29.68 -10.62 54.51
N VAL A 549 28.75 -10.12 55.34
CA VAL A 549 27.66 -10.88 55.97
C VAL A 549 26.31 -10.20 55.73
N SER A 550 25.25 -10.99 55.67
CA SER A 550 23.86 -10.51 55.52
C SER A 550 23.08 -10.43 56.84
N CYS A 551 23.66 -10.86 57.96
CA CYS A 551 23.20 -10.55 59.32
C CYS A 551 24.40 -10.55 60.28
N GLY A 552 24.36 -9.73 61.33
CA GLY A 552 25.44 -9.58 62.31
C GLY A 552 26.60 -8.70 61.83
N MET A 553 27.76 -8.82 62.49
CA MET A 553 28.96 -8.04 62.20
C MET A 553 29.81 -8.70 61.11
N GLY A 554 30.01 -7.99 60.01
CA GLY A 554 30.94 -8.32 58.94
C GLY A 554 31.85 -7.16 58.58
N THR A 555 32.38 -7.19 57.36
CA THR A 555 33.32 -6.20 56.82
C THR A 555 32.96 -5.84 55.39
N ARG A 556 33.15 -4.58 55.02
CA ARG A 556 33.05 -4.09 53.64
C ARG A 556 34.37 -3.45 53.24
N SER A 557 34.77 -3.59 51.99
CA SER A 557 36.01 -3.02 51.47
C SER A 557 35.75 -2.07 50.31
N ARG A 558 36.70 -1.18 50.05
CA ARG A 558 36.77 -0.35 48.85
C ARG A 558 38.22 -0.11 48.45
N GLU A 559 38.43 0.17 47.17
CA GLU A 559 39.73 0.38 46.59
C GLU A 559 39.82 1.73 45.84
N ARG A 560 41.04 2.23 45.68
CA ARG A 560 41.40 3.41 44.88
C ARG A 560 42.80 3.23 44.30
N TYR A 561 43.06 3.83 43.16
CA TYR A 561 44.35 3.76 42.47
C TYR A 561 45.05 5.12 42.42
N VAL A 562 46.33 5.16 42.10
CA VAL A 562 47.09 6.42 41.96
C VAL A 562 46.75 7.03 40.60
N LYS A 563 46.23 8.27 40.55
CA LYS A 563 45.98 9.01 39.30
C LYS A 563 47.26 9.67 38.78
N GLN A 564 48.15 10.15 39.66
CA GLN A 564 49.42 10.76 39.29
C GLN A 564 50.52 10.53 40.34
N PHE A 565 51.71 10.12 39.90
CA PHE A 565 52.90 9.96 40.73
C PHE A 565 53.68 11.28 40.83
N PRO A 566 54.43 11.53 41.93
CA PRO A 566 55.33 12.68 42.04
C PRO A 566 56.47 12.61 41.02
N GLU A 567 56.89 13.76 40.48
CA GLU A 567 57.96 13.83 39.45
C GLU A 567 59.33 13.35 39.97
N ASP A 568 59.56 13.39 41.29
CA ASP A 568 60.78 12.89 41.95
C ASP A 568 60.95 11.36 41.94
N GLY A 569 60.05 10.61 41.29
CA GLY A 569 60.16 9.15 41.11
C GLY A 569 59.96 8.32 42.38
N SER A 570 59.44 8.92 43.46
CA SER A 570 59.18 8.22 44.73
C SER A 570 57.84 7.49 44.74
N MET A 571 57.81 6.30 45.36
CA MET A 571 56.59 5.49 45.46
C MET A 571 55.62 6.03 46.53
N CYS A 572 54.36 6.22 46.15
CA CYS A 572 53.29 6.65 47.05
C CYS A 572 53.03 5.61 48.16
N LYS A 573 53.17 6.01 49.44
CA LYS A 573 52.96 5.15 50.61
C LYS A 573 51.53 5.18 51.18
N VAL A 574 50.57 5.69 50.41
CA VAL A 574 49.18 5.91 50.87
C VAL A 574 48.33 4.66 50.60
N PRO A 575 47.44 4.23 51.51
CA PRO A 575 46.62 3.03 51.30
C PRO A 575 45.72 3.13 50.06
N THR A 576 45.79 2.07 49.22
CA THR A 576 44.95 1.83 48.04
C THR A 576 43.70 1.02 48.34
N GLU A 577 43.65 0.33 49.49
CA GLU A 577 42.52 -0.45 49.97
C GLU A 577 42.12 0.02 51.37
N GLU A 578 40.82 0.06 51.64
CA GLU A 578 40.24 0.39 52.94
C GLU A 578 39.17 -0.65 53.27
N THR A 579 39.16 -1.16 54.51
CA THR A 579 38.18 -2.15 54.97
C THR A 579 37.59 -1.71 56.30
N GLU A 580 36.27 -1.61 56.36
CA GLU A 580 35.49 -1.14 57.49
C GLU A 580 34.59 -2.25 58.03
N LYS A 581 34.32 -2.27 59.35
CA LYS A 581 33.34 -3.17 59.94
C LYS A 581 31.93 -2.65 59.71
N CYS A 582 31.04 -3.52 59.24
CA CYS A 582 29.63 -3.23 59.02
C CYS A 582 28.78 -4.17 59.87
N ILE A 583 27.67 -3.68 60.41
CA ILE A 583 26.70 -4.48 61.16
C ILE A 583 25.37 -4.44 60.42
N VAL A 584 24.79 -5.61 60.14
CA VAL A 584 23.51 -5.76 59.46
C VAL A 584 22.53 -6.45 60.41
N ASN A 585 21.59 -5.69 60.98
CA ASN A 585 20.59 -6.11 61.99
C ASN A 585 21.18 -6.69 63.30
N GLU A 586 20.87 -6.06 64.44
CA GLU A 586 21.40 -6.49 65.76
C GLU A 586 20.68 -7.71 66.37
N GLU A 587 19.47 -8.06 65.90
CA GLU A 587 18.68 -9.18 66.46
C GLU A 587 18.56 -10.36 65.47
N CYS A 588 19.54 -11.27 65.48
CA CYS A 588 19.47 -12.55 64.78
C CYS A 588 19.35 -13.71 65.78
N SER A 589 18.13 -14.27 65.93
CA SER A 589 17.85 -15.42 66.82
C SER A 589 18.26 -16.76 66.17
N PRO A 590 19.03 -17.64 66.86
CA PRO A 590 19.63 -18.83 66.24
C PRO A 590 18.70 -20.07 66.28
N SER A 591 17.61 -20.05 65.51
CA SER A 591 16.73 -21.25 65.37
C SER A 591 15.90 -21.35 64.08
N SER A 592 16.12 -20.50 63.08
CA SER A 592 15.41 -20.54 61.79
C SER A 592 16.37 -20.76 60.62
N CYS A 593 15.97 -21.64 59.69
CA CYS A 593 16.68 -21.80 58.42
C CYS A 593 16.48 -20.57 57.54
N LEU A 594 17.56 -20.03 56.98
CA LEU A 594 17.46 -19.03 55.93
C LEU A 594 16.95 -19.71 54.66
N VAL A 595 15.70 -19.46 54.30
CA VAL A 595 15.12 -19.79 53.00
C VAL A 595 15.33 -18.64 52.02
N THR A 596 15.27 -18.92 50.72
CA THR A 596 15.08 -17.88 49.72
C THR A 596 13.69 -17.25 49.87
N GLU A 597 13.50 -16.09 49.27
CA GLU A 597 12.15 -15.63 48.94
C GLU A 597 11.43 -16.70 48.11
N TRP A 598 10.09 -16.66 48.16
CA TRP A 598 9.30 -17.52 47.29
C TRP A 598 9.52 -17.15 45.84
N GLY A 599 9.71 -18.16 44.98
CA GLY A 599 9.59 -17.97 43.54
C GLY A 599 8.20 -17.49 43.15
N GLU A 600 8.05 -17.08 41.90
CA GLU A 600 6.75 -16.75 41.33
C GLU A 600 5.79 -17.95 41.45
N TRP A 601 4.48 -17.67 41.46
CA TRP A 601 3.48 -18.72 41.41
C TRP A 601 3.52 -19.39 40.03
N ASP A 602 3.65 -20.71 40.03
CA ASP A 602 3.35 -21.56 38.87
C ASP A 602 1.95 -21.26 38.35
N GLU A 603 1.73 -21.54 37.06
CA GLU A 603 0.42 -21.43 36.43
C GLU A 603 -0.64 -22.22 37.22
N CYS A 604 -1.87 -21.69 37.24
CA CYS A 604 -2.98 -22.37 37.90
C CYS A 604 -3.18 -23.75 37.28
N SER A 605 -3.26 -24.82 38.09
CA SER A 605 -3.37 -26.20 37.59
C SER A 605 -4.65 -26.50 36.79
N ALA A 606 -5.56 -25.53 36.66
CA ALA A 606 -6.73 -25.56 35.80
C ALA A 606 -6.80 -24.25 35.02
N SER A 607 -7.21 -24.31 33.76
CA SER A 607 -7.33 -23.14 32.87
C SER A 607 -8.68 -22.40 33.01
N CYS A 608 -9.69 -23.06 33.60
CA CYS A 608 -10.99 -22.50 33.95
C CYS A 608 -11.50 -23.15 35.25
N GLY A 609 -12.43 -22.51 35.95
CA GLY A 609 -12.97 -23.00 37.23
C GLY A 609 -11.96 -22.94 38.39
N THR A 610 -12.08 -23.84 39.36
CA THR A 610 -11.18 -23.85 40.54
C THR A 610 -9.96 -24.75 40.30
N GLY A 611 -8.77 -24.17 40.35
CA GLY A 611 -7.48 -24.88 40.29
C GLY A 611 -6.61 -24.62 41.52
N MET A 612 -5.37 -25.10 41.47
CA MET A 612 -4.34 -24.82 42.47
C MET A 612 -3.06 -24.35 41.79
N LYS A 613 -2.57 -23.18 42.19
CA LYS A 613 -1.22 -22.70 41.82
C LYS A 613 -0.25 -23.09 42.93
N ARG A 614 1.01 -23.33 42.58
CA ARG A 614 2.07 -23.68 43.55
C ARG A 614 3.20 -22.69 43.43
N ARG A 615 4.00 -22.55 44.48
CA ARG A 615 5.28 -21.85 44.40
C ARG A 615 6.31 -22.55 45.25
N HIS A 616 7.57 -22.39 44.83
CA HIS A 616 8.70 -23.09 45.38
C HIS A 616 9.69 -22.09 45.99
N ARG A 617 10.28 -22.43 47.13
CA ARG A 617 11.44 -21.72 47.71
C ARG A 617 12.49 -22.73 48.15
N MET A 618 13.75 -22.30 48.10
CA MET A 618 14.88 -23.15 48.44
C MET A 618 15.42 -22.82 49.82
N ILE A 619 16.02 -23.80 50.50
CA ILE A 619 16.79 -23.55 51.73
C ILE A 619 18.13 -22.96 51.29
N LYS A 620 18.37 -21.70 51.64
CA LYS A 620 19.60 -20.96 51.29
C LYS A 620 20.76 -21.35 52.20
N MET A 621 20.49 -21.65 53.47
CA MET A 621 21.44 -22.22 54.43
C MET A 621 20.73 -23.16 55.42
N THR A 622 21.35 -24.32 55.71
CA THR A 622 20.95 -25.21 56.80
C THR A 622 21.49 -24.72 58.15
N PRO A 623 20.90 -25.11 59.29
CA PRO A 623 21.39 -24.71 60.61
C PRO A 623 22.77 -25.31 60.90
N ALA A 624 23.59 -24.60 61.67
CA ALA A 624 24.96 -25.01 61.98
C ALA A 624 25.06 -26.26 62.87
N ASP A 625 23.95 -26.71 63.48
CA ASP A 625 23.87 -27.93 64.28
C ASP A 625 23.65 -29.22 63.45
N GLY A 626 23.50 -29.09 62.13
CA GLY A 626 23.26 -30.22 61.22
C GLY A 626 21.83 -30.77 61.24
N SER A 627 20.89 -30.11 61.92
CA SER A 627 19.48 -30.52 61.96
C SER A 627 18.75 -30.26 60.63
N MET A 628 17.75 -31.10 60.33
CA MET A 628 16.93 -30.97 59.13
C MET A 628 16.00 -29.75 59.22
N CYS A 629 16.06 -28.88 58.21
CA CYS A 629 15.17 -27.72 58.13
C CYS A 629 13.68 -28.12 58.07
N LYS A 630 12.88 -27.61 59.01
CA LYS A 630 11.41 -27.70 59.00
C LYS A 630 10.71 -26.62 58.18
N ALA A 631 11.45 -25.80 57.43
CA ALA A 631 10.87 -24.73 56.62
C ALA A 631 10.16 -25.32 55.39
N GLU A 632 8.88 -24.99 55.20
CA GLU A 632 8.10 -25.43 54.04
C GLU A 632 8.72 -24.88 52.75
N THR A 633 9.10 -25.76 51.82
CA THR A 633 9.73 -25.41 50.53
C THR A 633 8.72 -25.31 49.37
N THR A 634 7.47 -25.70 49.62
CA THR A 634 6.38 -25.72 48.63
C THR A 634 5.10 -25.16 49.25
N GLU A 635 4.53 -24.14 48.65
CA GLU A 635 3.24 -23.57 49.05
C GLU A 635 2.22 -23.76 47.91
N ALA A 636 0.96 -24.04 48.25
CA ALA A 636 -0.10 -24.26 47.28
C ALA A 636 -1.36 -23.47 47.67
N GLU A 637 -1.84 -22.64 46.76
CA GLU A 637 -3.00 -21.77 46.97
C GLU A 637 -4.08 -22.07 45.92
N LYS A 638 -5.35 -21.99 46.32
CA LYS A 638 -6.48 -22.14 45.40
C LYS A 638 -6.58 -20.92 44.49
N CYS A 639 -6.59 -21.14 43.19
CA CYS A 639 -6.86 -20.13 42.18
C CYS A 639 -8.28 -20.32 41.61
N MET A 640 -9.03 -19.23 41.53
CA MET A 640 -10.32 -19.19 40.82
C MET A 640 -10.08 -18.58 39.45
N MET A 641 -10.08 -19.42 38.43
CA MET A 641 -10.07 -19.04 37.02
C MET A 641 -11.52 -18.78 36.54
N PRO A 642 -11.73 -18.14 35.38
CA PRO A 642 -13.07 -17.87 34.85
C PRO A 642 -13.93 -19.14 34.81
N GLU A 643 -15.24 -18.99 35.03
CA GLU A 643 -16.18 -20.12 34.94
C GLU A 643 -16.05 -20.83 33.58
N CYS A 644 -16.05 -22.17 33.58
CA CYS A 644 -15.86 -23.00 32.38
C CYS A 644 -17.09 -22.99 31.46
N HIS A 645 -17.60 -21.83 31.09
CA HIS A 645 -18.71 -21.67 30.14
C HIS A 645 -18.27 -20.78 28.96
N THR A 646 -18.43 -21.32 27.76
CA THR A 646 -18.05 -20.72 26.47
C THR A 646 -16.59 -20.26 26.36
N ILE A 647 -15.67 -21.23 26.22
CA ILE A 647 -14.47 -20.98 25.41
C ILE A 647 -14.97 -20.72 23.98
N PRO A 648 -14.67 -19.56 23.35
CA PRO A 648 -15.11 -19.28 21.99
C PRO A 648 -14.45 -20.28 21.03
N CYS A 649 -15.26 -20.94 20.19
CA CYS A 649 -14.77 -21.94 19.25
C CYS A 649 -13.73 -21.30 18.32
N LEU A 650 -12.51 -21.83 18.28
CA LEU A 650 -11.41 -21.22 17.52
C LEU A 650 -11.63 -21.48 16.03
N LEU A 651 -12.27 -20.54 15.35
CA LEU A 651 -12.59 -20.64 13.93
C LEU A 651 -11.47 -20.05 13.06
N SER A 652 -11.33 -20.56 11.84
CA SER A 652 -10.49 -19.93 10.83
C SER A 652 -11.06 -18.58 10.42
N PRO A 653 -10.25 -17.69 9.81
CA PRO A 653 -10.77 -16.67 8.93
C PRO A 653 -11.73 -17.31 7.90
N TRP A 654 -12.71 -16.53 7.45
CA TRP A 654 -13.52 -16.92 6.30
C TRP A 654 -12.64 -17.07 5.05
N SER A 655 -12.99 -18.01 4.18
CA SER A 655 -12.49 -18.02 2.81
C SER A 655 -12.88 -16.74 2.08
N GLU A 656 -12.20 -16.50 0.95
CA GLU A 656 -12.74 -15.60 -0.06
C GLU A 656 -14.16 -16.04 -0.47
N TRP A 657 -14.95 -15.06 -0.93
CA TRP A 657 -16.26 -15.33 -1.49
C TRP A 657 -16.13 -16.09 -2.81
N SER A 658 -17.01 -17.07 -3.02
CA SER A 658 -17.22 -17.67 -4.33
C SER A 658 -17.59 -16.61 -5.37
N ASP A 659 -17.40 -16.97 -6.65
CA ASP A 659 -18.10 -16.28 -7.72
C ASP A 659 -19.62 -16.22 -7.45
N CYS A 660 -20.26 -15.20 -8.00
CA CYS A 660 -21.71 -15.07 -7.95
C CYS A 660 -22.35 -16.24 -8.71
N SER A 661 -23.40 -16.86 -8.15
CA SER A 661 -24.10 -18.02 -8.72
C SER A 661 -24.76 -17.77 -10.09
N VAL A 662 -24.72 -16.53 -10.57
CA VAL A 662 -25.22 -16.09 -11.88
C VAL A 662 -24.16 -15.18 -12.51
N THR A 663 -24.13 -15.11 -13.84
CA THR A 663 -23.24 -14.19 -14.59
C THR A 663 -23.85 -12.80 -14.79
N CYS A 664 -25.16 -12.64 -14.53
CA CYS A 664 -25.90 -11.39 -14.65
C CYS A 664 -27.13 -11.39 -13.73
N GLY A 665 -27.59 -10.21 -13.31
CA GLY A 665 -28.74 -10.05 -12.43
C GLY A 665 -28.47 -10.43 -10.97
N LYS A 666 -29.46 -11.04 -10.31
CA LYS A 666 -29.43 -11.34 -8.86
C LYS A 666 -29.02 -12.78 -8.63
N GLY A 667 -27.93 -12.99 -7.89
CA GLY A 667 -27.46 -14.31 -7.47
C GLY A 667 -27.10 -14.36 -5.99
N MET A 668 -26.43 -15.44 -5.61
CA MET A 668 -25.82 -15.59 -4.29
C MET A 668 -24.35 -15.96 -4.43
N ARG A 669 -23.52 -15.50 -3.51
CA ARG A 669 -22.13 -15.95 -3.31
C ARG A 669 -22.01 -16.58 -1.93
N THR A 670 -21.17 -17.60 -1.79
CA THR A 670 -20.96 -18.33 -0.54
C THR A 670 -19.50 -18.25 -0.12
N ARG A 671 -19.25 -18.32 1.18
CA ARG A 671 -17.91 -18.49 1.76
C ARG A 671 -17.97 -19.40 2.96
N GLN A 672 -16.86 -20.06 3.26
CA GLN A 672 -16.78 -21.08 4.31
C GLN A 672 -15.63 -20.80 5.28
N ARG A 673 -15.77 -21.25 6.53
CA ARG A 673 -14.72 -21.23 7.55
C ARG A 673 -14.67 -22.58 8.26
N MET A 674 -13.50 -22.95 8.77
CA MET A 674 -13.25 -24.24 9.42
C MET A 674 -13.01 -24.07 10.91
N LEU A 675 -13.37 -25.09 11.69
CA LEU A 675 -12.98 -25.21 13.09
C LEU A 675 -11.49 -25.57 13.18
N LYS A 676 -10.65 -24.73 13.80
CA LYS A 676 -9.20 -24.98 13.91
C LYS A 676 -8.84 -26.02 14.98
N SER A 677 -9.75 -26.31 15.91
CA SER A 677 -9.57 -27.35 16.92
C SER A 677 -10.89 -28.06 17.19
N ALA A 678 -10.95 -29.37 16.94
CA ALA A 678 -12.00 -30.21 17.48
C ALA A 678 -11.80 -30.33 19.00
N ALA A 679 -12.44 -29.43 19.75
CA ALA A 679 -12.48 -29.52 21.20
C ALA A 679 -13.45 -30.63 21.60
N GLU A 680 -12.93 -31.77 22.05
CA GLU A 680 -13.78 -32.76 22.70
C GLU A 680 -14.47 -32.12 23.92
N LEU A 681 -15.77 -32.36 24.06
CA LEU A 681 -16.68 -31.79 25.07
C LEU A 681 -17.12 -30.31 24.89
N GLY A 682 -17.38 -29.86 23.65
CA GLY A 682 -18.13 -28.60 23.39
C GLY A 682 -18.99 -28.62 22.12
N ASP A 683 -20.27 -28.28 22.23
CA ASP A 683 -21.21 -28.22 21.08
C ASP A 683 -21.12 -26.84 20.38
N CYS A 684 -20.24 -26.73 19.36
CA CYS A 684 -19.99 -25.49 18.62
C CYS A 684 -21.13 -25.16 17.62
N ASN A 685 -22.19 -24.51 18.09
CA ASN A 685 -23.30 -24.01 17.26
C ASN A 685 -22.98 -22.68 16.53
N GLU A 686 -21.85 -22.59 15.81
CA GLU A 686 -21.50 -21.44 14.97
C GLU A 686 -21.61 -21.72 13.47
N GLU A 687 -22.06 -20.74 12.69
CA GLU A 687 -22.22 -20.86 11.23
C GLU A 687 -20.85 -21.03 10.53
N LEU A 688 -20.65 -22.19 9.90
CA LEU A 688 -19.43 -22.51 9.12
C LEU A 688 -19.53 -22.10 7.65
N GLU A 689 -20.73 -21.81 7.16
CA GLU A 689 -21.00 -21.33 5.80
C GLU A 689 -21.84 -20.06 5.88
N GLN A 690 -21.50 -19.06 5.06
CA GLN A 690 -22.25 -17.81 4.95
C GLN A 690 -22.59 -17.56 3.48
N ALA A 691 -23.83 -17.13 3.23
CA ALA A 691 -24.31 -16.79 1.90
C ALA A 691 -24.78 -15.32 1.82
N GLU A 692 -24.33 -14.59 0.80
CA GLU A 692 -24.69 -13.19 0.56
C GLU A 692 -25.32 -13.02 -0.83
N LYS A 693 -26.26 -12.08 -0.97
CA LYS A 693 -26.87 -11.73 -2.26
C LYS A 693 -25.93 -10.86 -3.08
N CYS A 694 -25.51 -11.34 -4.24
CA CYS A 694 -24.75 -10.56 -5.22
C CYS A 694 -25.70 -9.94 -6.27
N MET A 695 -25.40 -8.70 -6.68
CA MET A 695 -26.12 -7.97 -7.73
C MET A 695 -25.13 -7.62 -8.84
N LEU A 696 -25.22 -8.36 -9.94
CA LEU A 696 -24.50 -8.11 -11.18
C LEU A 696 -25.38 -7.29 -12.16
N PRO A 697 -24.80 -6.72 -13.24
CA PRO A 697 -25.57 -6.03 -14.27
C PRO A 697 -26.75 -6.86 -14.78
N GLU A 698 -27.87 -6.22 -15.08
CA GLU A 698 -29.08 -6.92 -15.57
C GLU A 698 -28.78 -7.74 -16.82
N CYS A 699 -29.38 -8.93 -16.91
CA CYS A 699 -29.11 -9.85 -18.01
C CYS A 699 -29.53 -9.26 -19.37
N PRO A 700 -28.76 -9.52 -20.43
CA PRO A 700 -29.13 -9.08 -21.78
C PRO A 700 -30.50 -9.68 -22.16
N ILE A 701 -31.42 -8.80 -22.56
CA ILE A 701 -32.74 -9.19 -23.07
C ILE A 701 -32.68 -9.07 -24.59
N ASP A 702 -32.72 -10.20 -25.28
CA ASP A 702 -32.74 -10.26 -26.74
C ASP A 702 -34.08 -9.78 -27.32
N CYS A 703 -34.05 -9.28 -28.54
CA CYS A 703 -35.26 -8.86 -29.23
C CYS A 703 -36.17 -10.03 -29.63
N GLU A 704 -37.38 -10.09 -29.07
CA GLU A 704 -38.45 -10.92 -29.60
C GLU A 704 -39.29 -10.18 -30.64
N LEU A 705 -39.60 -10.86 -31.74
CA LEU A 705 -40.45 -10.36 -32.82
C LEU A 705 -41.73 -11.20 -32.92
N THR A 706 -42.84 -10.59 -33.34
CA THR A 706 -44.06 -11.33 -33.64
C THR A 706 -43.89 -12.20 -34.88
N GLU A 707 -44.83 -13.13 -35.07
CA GLU A 707 -45.02 -13.76 -36.38
C GLU A 707 -45.21 -12.73 -37.50
N TRP A 708 -44.88 -13.13 -38.72
CA TRP A 708 -45.07 -12.31 -39.91
C TRP A 708 -46.55 -12.23 -40.29
N SER A 709 -46.99 -11.03 -40.69
CA SER A 709 -48.26 -10.86 -41.38
C SER A 709 -48.30 -11.63 -42.70
N GLN A 710 -49.50 -11.92 -43.18
CA GLN A 710 -49.71 -12.48 -44.52
C GLN A 710 -49.15 -11.51 -45.58
N TRP A 711 -48.64 -12.06 -46.68
CA TRP A 711 -48.13 -11.25 -47.79
C TRP A 711 -49.23 -10.37 -48.38
N SER A 712 -48.91 -9.09 -48.60
CA SER A 712 -49.77 -8.17 -49.34
C SER A 712 -50.04 -8.69 -50.75
N GLU A 713 -51.12 -8.21 -51.37
CA GLU A 713 -51.28 -8.32 -52.82
C GLU A 713 -50.07 -7.69 -53.55
N CYS A 714 -49.85 -8.11 -54.80
CA CYS A 714 -48.78 -7.58 -55.63
C CYS A 714 -49.09 -6.12 -56.01
N ASN A 715 -48.17 -5.19 -55.72
CA ASN A 715 -48.36 -3.74 -55.92
C ASN A 715 -48.53 -3.29 -57.40
N THR A 716 -48.61 -4.22 -58.35
CA THR A 716 -48.78 -3.95 -59.78
C THR A 716 -49.86 -4.86 -60.36
N SER A 717 -50.86 -4.29 -61.03
CA SER A 717 -51.96 -5.04 -61.66
C SER A 717 -51.54 -5.88 -62.89
N CYS A 718 -50.35 -5.64 -63.44
CA CYS A 718 -49.75 -6.47 -64.49
C CYS A 718 -48.21 -6.34 -64.48
N GLY A 719 -47.50 -7.34 -65.00
CA GLY A 719 -46.03 -7.29 -65.14
C GLY A 719 -45.25 -7.69 -63.88
N LYS A 720 -44.09 -7.06 -63.65
CA LYS A 720 -43.23 -7.32 -62.47
C LYS A 720 -43.58 -6.32 -61.36
N GLY A 721 -43.77 -6.81 -60.14
CA GLY A 721 -44.04 -5.99 -58.96
C GLY A 721 -43.40 -6.56 -57.70
N HIS A 722 -43.84 -6.08 -56.54
CA HIS A 722 -43.43 -6.60 -55.23
C HIS A 722 -44.62 -6.84 -54.30
N MET A 723 -44.49 -7.84 -53.44
CA MET A 723 -45.35 -8.12 -52.28
C MET A 723 -44.55 -7.81 -51.01
N ILE A 724 -45.23 -7.35 -49.96
CA ILE A 724 -44.63 -6.94 -48.69
C ILE A 724 -45.30 -7.71 -47.55
N ARG A 725 -44.53 -8.12 -46.55
CA ARG A 725 -45.04 -8.55 -45.24
C ARG A 725 -44.30 -7.84 -44.12
N THR A 726 -44.93 -7.78 -42.97
CA THR A 726 -44.47 -7.01 -41.80
C THR A 726 -44.59 -7.83 -40.52
N ARG A 727 -43.74 -7.54 -39.53
CA ARG A 727 -43.84 -8.06 -38.17
C ARG A 727 -43.55 -6.95 -37.18
N MET A 728 -44.01 -7.07 -35.94
CA MET A 728 -43.79 -6.09 -34.88
C MET A 728 -42.74 -6.58 -33.90
N ILE A 729 -42.08 -5.66 -33.21
CA ILE A 729 -41.22 -5.99 -32.08
C ILE A 729 -42.14 -6.26 -30.88
N LYS A 730 -42.01 -7.44 -30.28
CA LYS A 730 -42.78 -7.89 -29.11
C LYS A 730 -42.03 -7.54 -27.81
N ILE A 731 -40.70 -7.68 -27.83
CA ILE A 731 -39.80 -7.26 -26.76
C ILE A 731 -38.63 -6.51 -27.41
N GLU A 732 -38.41 -5.26 -27.00
CA GLU A 732 -37.24 -4.49 -27.45
C GLU A 732 -35.97 -4.96 -26.74
N PRO A 733 -34.80 -4.93 -27.41
CA PRO A 733 -33.55 -5.40 -26.83
C PRO A 733 -33.09 -4.47 -25.70
N GLN A 734 -32.71 -5.03 -24.56
CA GLN A 734 -32.24 -4.28 -23.38
C GLN A 734 -30.94 -4.88 -22.83
N PHE A 735 -30.21 -4.07 -22.06
CA PHE A 735 -28.99 -4.49 -21.33
C PHE A 735 -27.92 -5.19 -22.19
N GLY A 736 -27.79 -4.79 -23.46
CA GLY A 736 -26.81 -5.36 -24.40
C GLY A 736 -27.28 -6.58 -25.19
N GLY A 737 -28.56 -6.97 -25.09
CA GLY A 737 -29.15 -8.03 -25.91
C GLY A 737 -29.19 -7.73 -27.42
N ILE A 738 -29.38 -8.78 -28.21
CA ILE A 738 -29.25 -8.78 -29.66
C ILE A 738 -30.34 -7.91 -30.32
N ALA A 739 -29.89 -6.98 -31.18
CA ALA A 739 -30.76 -6.05 -31.89
C ALA A 739 -31.74 -6.76 -32.85
N CYS A 740 -32.96 -6.23 -32.96
CA CYS A 740 -34.02 -6.77 -33.80
C CYS A 740 -33.63 -6.83 -35.30
N PRO A 741 -33.69 -8.00 -35.96
CA PRO A 741 -33.62 -8.07 -37.43
C PRO A 741 -34.85 -7.43 -38.09
N GLU A 742 -34.73 -7.09 -39.39
CA GLU A 742 -35.70 -6.28 -40.14
C GLU A 742 -37.18 -6.68 -39.91
N THR A 743 -38.03 -5.66 -39.72
CA THR A 743 -39.48 -5.79 -39.46
C THR A 743 -40.33 -5.80 -40.74
N VAL A 744 -39.73 -5.57 -41.92
CA VAL A 744 -40.41 -5.47 -43.21
C VAL A 744 -39.66 -6.30 -44.24
N GLN A 745 -40.32 -7.26 -44.89
CA GLN A 745 -39.71 -8.07 -45.95
C GLN A 745 -40.40 -7.82 -47.30
N ARG A 746 -39.60 -7.75 -48.38
CA ARG A 746 -40.08 -7.49 -49.75
C ARG A 746 -39.68 -8.63 -50.69
N THR A 747 -40.66 -9.21 -51.38
CA THR A 747 -40.45 -10.29 -52.36
C THR A 747 -40.94 -9.87 -53.74
N LYS A 748 -40.28 -10.33 -54.80
CA LYS A 748 -40.65 -10.06 -56.20
C LYS A 748 -41.88 -10.89 -56.58
N CYS A 749 -42.91 -10.25 -57.15
CA CYS A 749 -44.08 -10.92 -57.71
C CYS A 749 -44.20 -10.66 -59.23
N ARG A 750 -44.93 -11.53 -59.92
CA ARG A 750 -45.19 -11.39 -61.36
C ARG A 750 -46.66 -11.66 -61.66
N VAL A 751 -47.38 -10.61 -62.02
CA VAL A 751 -48.78 -10.68 -62.47
C VAL A 751 -48.80 -10.82 -64.01
N ARG A 752 -49.95 -11.21 -64.57
CA ARG A 752 -50.15 -11.48 -66.01
C ARG A 752 -49.50 -10.40 -66.90
N LYS A 753 -49.00 -10.80 -68.08
CA LYS A 753 -48.33 -9.90 -69.04
C LYS A 753 -49.23 -8.69 -69.33
N CYS A 754 -48.73 -7.47 -69.13
CA CYS A 754 -49.44 -6.26 -69.53
C CYS A 754 -49.70 -6.29 -71.04
N LEU A 755 -50.96 -6.23 -71.46
CA LEU A 755 -51.32 -6.13 -72.87
C LEU A 755 -50.97 -4.72 -73.38
N ARG A 756 -49.88 -4.61 -74.16
CA ARG A 756 -49.60 -3.41 -74.96
C ARG A 756 -50.40 -3.51 -76.27
N GLY A 757 -51.45 -2.70 -76.38
CA GLY A 757 -52.26 -2.54 -77.60
C GLY A 757 -53.02 -1.21 -77.57
N PRO A 758 -53.18 -0.51 -78.72
CA PRO A 758 -53.64 0.88 -78.74
C PRO A 758 -55.16 0.99 -78.60
N GLY A 759 -55.66 1.12 -77.36
CA GLY A 759 -57.10 1.23 -77.08
C GLY A 759 -57.50 2.29 -76.03
N MET A 760 -56.54 3.01 -75.43
CA MET A 760 -56.80 3.91 -74.29
C MET A 760 -56.98 5.39 -74.67
N GLU A 761 -57.00 5.74 -75.96
CA GLU A 761 -57.25 7.12 -76.40
C GLU A 761 -58.74 7.50 -76.42
N LYS A 762 -59.65 6.52 -76.55
CA LYS A 762 -61.11 6.77 -76.57
C LYS A 762 -61.80 6.79 -75.20
N ARG A 763 -61.15 6.34 -74.11
CA ARG A 763 -61.67 6.52 -72.74
C ARG A 763 -61.28 7.89 -72.14
N ARG A 764 -60.14 8.46 -72.55
CA ARG A 764 -59.62 9.75 -72.08
C ARG A 764 -60.50 10.96 -72.44
N TRP A 765 -61.44 10.80 -73.40
CA TRP A 765 -62.40 11.84 -73.78
C TRP A 765 -63.73 11.82 -73.01
N LYS A 766 -64.04 10.78 -72.22
CA LYS A 766 -65.26 10.77 -71.39
C LYS A 766 -65.03 11.36 -70.00
N GLU A 767 -63.88 11.11 -69.38
CA GLU A 767 -63.53 11.61 -68.03
C GLU A 767 -62.99 13.06 -68.03
N ALA A 768 -62.53 13.57 -69.18
CA ALA A 768 -62.12 14.98 -69.33
C ALA A 768 -63.30 15.97 -69.38
N ARG A 769 -64.56 15.48 -69.47
CA ARG A 769 -65.77 16.32 -69.58
C ARG A 769 -66.44 16.63 -68.23
N GLU A 770 -66.16 15.87 -67.17
CA GLU A 770 -66.65 16.17 -65.81
C GLU A 770 -65.68 17.02 -64.99
N LYS A 771 -64.37 16.88 -65.22
CA LYS A 771 -63.34 17.67 -64.50
C LYS A 771 -63.24 19.16 -64.90
N ARG A 772 -64.14 19.65 -65.77
CA ARG A 772 -64.26 21.07 -66.17
C ARG A 772 -65.60 21.71 -65.77
N ARG A 773 -66.32 21.16 -64.77
CA ARG A 773 -67.59 21.73 -64.29
C ARG A 773 -67.64 22.09 -62.79
N SER A 774 -66.47 22.25 -62.15
CA SER A 774 -66.37 22.67 -60.74
C SER A 774 -65.25 23.67 -60.44
N GLU A 775 -64.60 24.25 -61.46
CA GLU A 775 -63.58 25.31 -61.31
C GLU A 775 -63.96 26.60 -62.07
N GLN A 776 -65.24 26.99 -62.04
CA GLN A 776 -65.64 28.37 -62.37
C GLN A 776 -67.03 28.73 -61.80
N ALA A 777 -67.14 28.74 -60.47
CA ALA A 777 -68.27 29.34 -59.75
C ALA A 777 -67.76 30.18 -58.56
N LYS A 778 -67.35 31.40 -58.88
CA LYS A 778 -67.19 32.58 -58.00
C LYS A 778 -66.35 32.45 -56.71
N LYS A 779 -65.21 33.16 -56.75
CA LYS A 779 -64.66 33.92 -55.61
C LYS A 779 -65.78 34.61 -54.82
N ALA A 780 -65.73 34.58 -53.48
CA ALA A 780 -65.28 35.72 -52.65
C ALA A 780 -65.68 35.52 -51.17
N ILE A 781 -64.98 36.22 -50.28
CA ILE A 781 -65.35 36.51 -48.87
C ILE A 781 -65.22 35.32 -47.89
N ASP A 782 -64.08 35.32 -47.20
CA ASP A 782 -63.94 35.54 -45.74
C ASP A 782 -64.72 34.69 -44.70
N SER A 783 -64.03 34.47 -43.58
CA SER A 783 -64.48 34.16 -42.22
C SER A 783 -65.32 32.88 -41.91
N GLU A 784 -64.92 32.30 -40.77
CA GLU A 784 -65.72 31.58 -39.76
C GLU A 784 -66.46 30.23 -40.02
N GLN A 785 -65.99 29.26 -39.23
CA GLN A 785 -66.80 28.33 -38.42
C GLN A 785 -67.55 27.15 -39.11
N TYR A 786 -66.83 26.02 -39.24
CA TYR A 786 -67.45 24.70 -39.44
C TYR A 786 -68.41 24.31 -38.30
N PRO A 787 -69.54 23.61 -38.58
CA PRO A 787 -70.43 23.10 -37.55
C PRO A 787 -69.79 21.95 -36.76
N VAL A 788 -69.41 22.24 -35.52
CA VAL A 788 -68.82 21.27 -34.58
C VAL A 788 -69.80 20.16 -34.21
N CYS A 789 -69.42 18.89 -34.39
CA CYS A 789 -70.09 17.76 -33.73
C CYS A 789 -70.05 17.97 -32.21
N ARG A 790 -71.19 18.34 -31.60
CA ARG A 790 -71.31 18.50 -30.15
C ARG A 790 -71.20 17.15 -29.45
N LEU A 791 -69.99 16.80 -29.06
CA LEU A 791 -69.70 15.75 -28.09
C LEU A 791 -70.09 16.25 -26.68
N LYS A 792 -70.46 15.34 -25.77
CA LYS A 792 -70.46 15.64 -24.33
C LYS A 792 -69.00 15.83 -23.87
N PRO A 793 -68.74 16.52 -22.75
CA PRO A 793 -67.44 16.44 -22.09
C PRO A 793 -67.06 14.99 -21.79
N TRP A 794 -65.77 14.70 -21.69
CA TRP A 794 -65.28 13.42 -21.19
C TRP A 794 -65.92 13.09 -19.83
N THR A 795 -66.25 11.81 -19.62
CA THR A 795 -66.55 11.32 -18.27
C THR A 795 -65.32 11.49 -17.35
N SER A 796 -65.55 11.45 -16.04
CA SER A 796 -64.47 11.10 -15.11
C SER A 796 -63.82 9.79 -15.52
N TRP A 797 -62.55 9.63 -15.14
CA TRP A 797 -61.88 8.34 -15.23
C TRP A 797 -62.57 7.34 -14.30
N THR A 798 -62.63 6.07 -14.71
CA THR A 798 -62.96 4.96 -13.81
C THR A 798 -61.95 4.87 -12.66
N GLU A 799 -62.26 4.09 -11.64
CA GLU A 799 -61.24 3.63 -10.70
C GLU A 799 -60.19 2.78 -11.42
N CYS A 800 -59.00 2.65 -10.82
CA CYS A 800 -57.92 1.86 -11.42
C CYS A 800 -58.26 0.36 -11.33
N SER A 801 -58.07 -0.39 -12.43
CA SER A 801 -58.41 -1.82 -12.48
C SER A 801 -57.65 -2.70 -11.48
N THR A 802 -56.53 -2.21 -10.93
CA THR A 802 -55.70 -2.87 -9.92
C THR A 802 -55.24 -1.85 -8.88
N LEU A 803 -54.96 -2.28 -7.66
CA LEU A 803 -54.56 -1.37 -6.56
C LEU A 803 -53.07 -1.01 -6.59
N CYS A 804 -52.24 -1.86 -7.18
CA CYS A 804 -50.79 -1.70 -7.36
C CYS A 804 -50.33 -2.63 -8.50
N GLY A 805 -49.07 -2.53 -8.94
CA GLY A 805 -48.49 -3.41 -9.97
C GLY A 805 -48.90 -3.08 -11.41
N GLY A 806 -49.49 -1.90 -11.65
CA GLY A 806 -49.96 -1.46 -12.96
C GLY A 806 -51.41 -1.84 -13.23
N GLY A 807 -52.25 -0.83 -13.47
CA GLY A 807 -53.65 -0.97 -13.85
C GLY A 807 -54.05 0.02 -14.94
N ILE A 808 -55.29 -0.06 -15.39
CA ILE A 808 -55.83 0.77 -16.46
C ILE A 808 -57.06 1.52 -15.95
N GLN A 809 -57.15 2.80 -16.32
CA GLN A 809 -58.35 3.61 -16.23
C GLN A 809 -58.87 3.94 -17.62
N GLU A 810 -60.19 4.00 -17.75
CA GLU A 810 -60.86 4.39 -18.98
C GLU A 810 -61.80 5.58 -18.79
N ARG A 811 -62.05 6.31 -19.87
CA ARG A 811 -63.10 7.33 -19.94
C ARG A 811 -63.69 7.42 -21.34
N TYR A 812 -64.91 7.96 -21.41
CA TYR A 812 -65.71 7.98 -22.62
C TYR A 812 -66.15 9.40 -22.98
N MET A 813 -66.26 9.66 -24.28
CA MET A 813 -66.80 10.91 -24.82
C MET A 813 -67.83 10.59 -25.91
N MET A 814 -69.10 10.78 -25.54
CA MET A 814 -70.27 10.38 -26.34
C MET A 814 -70.89 11.55 -27.12
N VAL A 815 -71.45 11.27 -28.30
CA VAL A 815 -72.15 12.27 -29.14
C VAL A 815 -73.47 12.72 -28.49
N LYS A 816 -73.73 14.05 -28.44
CA LYS A 816 -74.81 14.62 -27.59
C LYS A 816 -76.24 14.48 -28.15
N LYS A 817 -76.42 14.08 -29.43
CA LYS A 817 -77.68 13.58 -30.04
C LYS A 817 -77.38 12.92 -31.40
N ARG A 818 -78.00 11.77 -31.72
CA ARG A 818 -78.03 11.20 -33.08
C ARG A 818 -79.32 11.63 -33.79
N SER A 819 -79.24 12.34 -34.92
CA SER A 819 -80.39 12.52 -35.81
C SER A 819 -80.53 11.31 -36.74
N LYS A 820 -81.77 10.93 -37.06
CA LYS A 820 -82.04 9.85 -38.02
C LYS A 820 -82.04 10.42 -39.45
N SER A 821 -80.88 10.36 -40.12
CA SER A 821 -80.82 10.35 -41.59
C SER A 821 -79.57 9.59 -42.03
N SER A 822 -79.70 8.75 -43.06
CA SER A 822 -78.76 7.66 -43.35
C SER A 822 -77.68 8.04 -44.37
N GLN A 823 -76.88 9.05 -44.06
CA GLN A 823 -75.62 9.39 -44.75
C GLN A 823 -74.71 10.17 -43.78
N PHE A 824 -73.39 10.18 -44.02
CA PHE A 824 -72.30 10.75 -43.20
C PHE A 824 -71.79 9.90 -42.01
N THR A 825 -70.69 9.18 -42.23
CA THR A 825 -70.03 8.24 -41.31
C THR A 825 -68.86 8.83 -40.51
N SER A 826 -68.97 10.06 -39.98
CA SER A 826 -67.81 10.80 -39.43
C SER A 826 -67.88 11.32 -37.97
N CYS A 827 -68.88 10.92 -37.16
CA CYS A 827 -68.84 11.16 -35.71
C CYS A 827 -69.14 9.87 -34.92
N LYS A 828 -68.06 9.27 -34.39
CA LYS A 828 -68.06 8.09 -33.50
C LYS A 828 -67.74 8.52 -32.08
N ASP A 829 -68.25 7.78 -31.10
CA ASP A 829 -67.89 7.94 -29.69
C ASP A 829 -66.39 7.64 -29.50
N LYS A 830 -65.71 8.37 -28.60
CA LYS A 830 -64.28 8.18 -28.32
C LYS A 830 -64.08 7.53 -26.95
N LYS A 831 -63.19 6.54 -26.90
CA LYS A 831 -62.67 5.91 -25.68
C LYS A 831 -61.20 6.28 -25.51
N GLU A 832 -60.79 6.60 -24.29
CA GLU A 832 -59.41 6.88 -23.94
C GLU A 832 -59.01 5.99 -22.76
N LEU A 833 -57.77 5.51 -22.78
CA LEU A 833 -57.20 4.58 -21.82
C LEU A 833 -55.90 5.19 -21.27
N ARG A 834 -55.66 5.07 -19.97
CA ARG A 834 -54.39 5.46 -19.33
C ARG A 834 -53.95 4.43 -18.31
N ALA A 835 -52.63 4.29 -18.15
CA ALA A 835 -52.06 3.54 -17.04
C ALA A 835 -52.26 4.28 -15.71
N CYS A 836 -52.44 3.51 -14.64
CA CYS A 836 -52.54 3.96 -13.26
C CYS A 836 -51.82 2.95 -12.35
N ASN A 837 -51.51 3.34 -11.11
CA ASN A 837 -50.90 2.48 -10.08
C ASN A 837 -49.66 1.69 -10.56
N VAL A 838 -48.82 2.34 -11.38
CA VAL A 838 -47.60 1.77 -11.99
C VAL A 838 -46.43 1.55 -11.03
N HIS A 839 -46.65 1.73 -9.72
CA HIS A 839 -45.68 1.33 -8.70
C HIS A 839 -45.91 -0.14 -8.30
N PRO A 840 -44.85 -0.88 -7.92
CA PRO A 840 -44.99 -2.27 -7.49
C PRO A 840 -45.99 -2.44 -6.33
N CYS A 841 -46.66 -3.59 -6.29
CA CYS A 841 -47.13 -4.17 -5.04
C CYS A 841 -45.92 -4.73 -4.28
#